data_AF-A0A9E3GSL7-F1
#
_entry.id   AF-A0A9E3GSL7-F1
#
_cell.length_a   1.000
_cell.length_b   1.000
_cell.length_c   1.000
_cell.angle_alpha   90.00
_cell.angle_beta   90.00
_cell.angle_gamma   90.00
#
_symmetry.space_group_name_H-M   'P 1'
#
loop_
_entity.id
_entity.type
_entity.pdbx_description
1 polymer ?
#
loop_
_entity_poly.entity_id
_entity_poly.type
_entity_poly.pdbx_seq_one_letter_code
_entity_poly.pdbx_strand_id
1 'polypeptide(L)'
;MPVSRFPEQEPVSTFPASGIGGTDAYADGIFVHQDYVYDDHGAGRDFPLSGVPIRGGPGFVADSTARPVGSYVYPLDEATYLNNAADLRELRLRLVGDDVRVEAHLQTLVAARTTGVTVAFDIDQRDDTVPLPHAAGVSVDGADLGLTIADGQAWITDLHDGSTTTSTAHTDLDTNVLAASLAAAFFDGLDMTRVWVVAGLWDAGAGSYKQVLPVPTRDVPGGRQQSADVRIFDVGFHPGEAGMDQWFDGRQAAALAAADVSHLFGSVDLAAMRRGESRPWRPEPGFYEGIHRSSFTLEPYGEGWTLDTGYQGSHQPYGLYIPAGVDLAGPLPLTTFFHGATRNHTNLIGGTNMQRQLGDGFGTLLVAPLGRRSTQSEYDGDRWADIREVLDDVHRRFNIDPDRRFLTGYSQGGNAVYRSMTFSADEFAGAIIWAGQNPGAVPWLESSRWVPTLLLHSPADELVPYTESLRTHLRLDELGYEHELRTHGGAHEYQAVTDDYRQPAGWFAAHVRPVPPRVTYARVPEEDDPRFGLRWDRAYWLSGIEASGDRGVVDVVSFALSGHVDTLDVFVPEEGPPGPYLRDGLAYVPRDPQPATDNRLEIKTTGISSFTVDLVTAGVDPRSPITLELDVDAPVTVTLHGLGTSRVVAGEATLAPGRCGAVVTAGSGTVTLAPTRPAGASTPPPGARPLPATGGGLTAASLLFLACAMSTRRPARADDA
;
A
#
# COMPACT_ATOMS: atom_id res chain seq x y z
N MET A 1 52.19 10.22 -14.02
CA MET A 1 51.22 9.65 -14.99
C MET A 1 49.88 10.30 -14.71
N PRO A 2 49.11 10.70 -15.72
CA PRO A 2 47.89 11.46 -15.47
C PRO A 2 46.88 10.54 -14.79
N VAL A 3 46.40 11.00 -13.63
CA VAL A 3 45.27 10.43 -12.90
C VAL A 3 44.08 10.47 -13.86
N SER A 4 43.56 9.31 -14.25
CA SER A 4 42.29 9.25 -14.98
C SER A 4 41.22 9.78 -14.03
N ARG A 5 40.80 11.02 -14.25
CA ARG A 5 39.54 11.51 -13.72
C ARG A 5 38.45 10.63 -14.33
N PHE A 6 37.65 9.98 -13.49
CA PHE A 6 36.38 9.43 -13.91
C PHE A 6 35.59 10.52 -14.65
N PRO A 7 34.79 10.17 -15.68
CA PRO A 7 33.79 11.09 -16.18
C PRO A 7 32.94 11.56 -14.99
N GLU A 8 32.58 12.83 -15.02
CA GLU A 8 31.57 13.47 -14.16
C GLU A 8 30.50 12.46 -13.73
N GLN A 9 30.23 12.35 -12.42
CA GLN A 9 29.25 11.43 -11.83
C GLN A 9 27.96 11.44 -12.66
N GLU A 10 27.76 10.42 -13.49
CA GLU A 10 26.44 10.21 -14.07
C GLU A 10 25.51 9.85 -12.91
N PRO A 11 24.33 10.48 -12.80
CA PRO A 11 23.41 10.24 -11.72
C PRO A 11 23.07 8.75 -11.64
N VAL A 12 22.94 8.24 -10.41
CA VAL A 12 22.35 6.93 -10.14
C VAL A 12 21.06 6.82 -10.95
N SER A 13 20.93 5.74 -11.71
CA SER A 13 19.88 5.64 -12.70
C SER A 13 18.49 5.70 -12.02
N THR A 14 17.58 6.56 -12.49
CA THR A 14 16.26 6.79 -11.87
C THR A 14 15.16 5.91 -12.45
N PHE A 15 15.52 4.80 -13.11
CA PHE A 15 14.55 3.91 -13.74
C PHE A 15 13.62 3.29 -12.70
N PRO A 16 12.32 3.20 -13.00
CA PRO A 16 11.43 2.45 -12.14
C PRO A 16 11.79 0.98 -12.28
N ALA A 17 12.40 0.41 -11.23
CA ALA A 17 12.37 -1.02 -11.00
C ALA A 17 10.92 -1.52 -11.13
N SER A 18 10.73 -2.82 -11.36
CA SER A 18 9.38 -3.41 -11.36
C SER A 18 8.61 -3.02 -10.09
N GLY A 19 9.32 -2.79 -8.97
CA GLY A 19 8.75 -2.55 -7.66
C GLY A 19 7.93 -3.75 -7.20
N ILE A 20 8.31 -4.94 -7.64
CA ILE A 20 7.75 -6.24 -7.28
C ILE A 20 8.93 -7.14 -6.92
N GLY A 21 8.95 -7.65 -5.69
CA GLY A 21 10.03 -8.50 -5.19
C GLY A 21 10.19 -9.78 -6.01
N GLY A 22 11.44 -10.24 -6.15
CA GLY A 22 11.82 -11.44 -6.88
C GLY A 22 11.61 -11.37 -8.40
N THR A 23 11.67 -10.18 -9.01
CA THR A 23 11.41 -10.02 -10.46
C THR A 23 12.56 -9.37 -11.22
N ASP A 24 12.67 -9.75 -12.50
CA ASP A 24 13.67 -9.22 -13.42
C ASP A 24 13.02 -8.31 -14.48
N ALA A 25 13.72 -7.26 -14.88
CA ALA A 25 13.31 -6.38 -15.97
C ALA A 25 14.52 -5.84 -16.76
N TYR A 26 14.23 -5.32 -17.96
CA TYR A 26 15.19 -4.51 -18.73
C TYR A 26 14.62 -3.13 -18.95
N ALA A 27 15.43 -2.08 -18.73
CA ALA A 27 15.09 -0.71 -19.03
C ALA A 27 16.24 -0.05 -19.78
N ASP A 28 16.04 0.25 -21.06
CA ASP A 28 16.99 0.90 -21.96
C ASP A 28 18.38 0.22 -21.95
N GLY A 29 18.38 -1.12 -21.96
CA GLY A 29 19.59 -1.94 -21.92
C GLY A 29 20.21 -2.16 -20.54
N ILE A 30 19.55 -1.72 -19.47
CA ILE A 30 19.92 -2.00 -18.09
C ILE A 30 19.13 -3.20 -17.60
N PHE A 31 19.81 -4.25 -17.18
CA PHE A 31 19.19 -5.34 -16.43
C PHE A 31 18.98 -4.91 -14.99
N VAL A 32 17.78 -5.16 -14.45
CA VAL A 32 17.42 -4.89 -13.06
C VAL A 32 16.80 -6.15 -12.48
N HIS A 33 17.42 -6.69 -11.44
CA HIS A 33 16.79 -7.61 -10.51
C HIS A 33 16.24 -6.81 -9.33
N GLN A 34 14.94 -6.91 -9.08
CA GLN A 34 14.29 -6.39 -7.89
C GLN A 34 14.21 -7.51 -6.87
N ASP A 35 14.90 -7.34 -5.77
CA ASP A 35 14.82 -8.27 -4.65
C ASP A 35 13.62 -7.97 -3.75
N TYR A 36 13.38 -8.83 -2.77
CA TYR A 36 12.48 -8.52 -1.67
C TYR A 36 13.14 -7.50 -0.71
N VAL A 37 12.38 -6.92 0.22
CA VAL A 37 12.95 -6.02 1.23
C VAL A 37 12.65 -6.52 2.62
N TYR A 38 13.58 -6.28 3.53
CA TYR A 38 13.59 -6.75 4.91
C TYR A 38 13.65 -8.28 5.04
N ASP A 39 14.15 -9.02 4.05
CA ASP A 39 14.23 -10.48 4.03
C ASP A 39 15.65 -11.03 4.34
N ASP A 40 16.56 -10.16 4.76
CA ASP A 40 17.98 -10.42 5.01
C ASP A 40 18.29 -11.22 6.30
N HIS A 41 17.57 -12.31 6.54
CA HIS A 41 17.64 -13.10 7.78
C HIS A 41 18.56 -14.32 7.69
N GLY A 42 19.27 -14.47 6.57
CA GLY A 42 20.32 -15.45 6.37
C GLY A 42 19.85 -16.90 6.51
N ALA A 43 20.75 -17.78 6.95
CA ALA A 43 20.43 -19.19 7.04
C ALA A 43 19.52 -19.54 8.23
N GLY A 44 18.58 -20.47 8.03
CA GLY A 44 17.72 -21.00 9.08
C GLY A 44 16.75 -22.07 8.58
N ARG A 45 16.28 -22.94 9.48
CA ARG A 45 15.17 -23.90 9.20
C ARG A 45 14.21 -24.08 10.38
N ASP A 46 14.66 -23.87 11.62
CA ASP A 46 13.85 -24.09 12.82
C ASP A 46 14.09 -23.01 13.88
N PHE A 47 13.04 -22.27 14.25
CA PHE A 47 13.01 -21.44 15.45
C PHE A 47 12.44 -22.29 16.61
N PRO A 48 13.12 -22.47 17.76
CA PRO A 48 13.37 -21.35 18.67
C PRO A 48 14.75 -21.32 19.34
N LEU A 49 15.35 -20.12 19.42
CA LEU A 49 16.37 -19.84 20.42
C LEU A 49 15.70 -19.67 21.80
N SER A 50 15.52 -20.76 22.54
CA SER A 50 15.13 -20.67 23.94
C SER A 50 16.23 -19.98 24.75
N GLY A 51 15.93 -18.83 25.37
CA GLY A 51 16.81 -18.19 26.36
C GLY A 51 17.76 -17.09 25.86
N VAL A 52 17.67 -16.69 24.58
CA VAL A 52 18.33 -15.46 24.09
C VAL A 52 17.31 -14.33 24.18
N PRO A 53 17.60 -13.19 24.83
CA PRO A 53 16.76 -12.00 24.70
C PRO A 53 16.87 -11.53 23.24
N ILE A 54 15.86 -11.84 22.44
CA ILE A 54 15.84 -11.51 21.02
C ILE A 54 15.56 -10.01 20.89
N ARG A 55 16.60 -9.28 20.47
CA ARG A 55 16.58 -7.91 19.96
C ARG A 55 17.39 -8.00 18.67
N GLY A 56 16.75 -8.05 17.50
CA GLY A 56 17.47 -8.56 16.33
C GLY A 56 16.94 -8.27 14.93
N GLY A 57 16.08 -7.27 14.73
CA GLY A 57 15.63 -6.86 13.39
C GLY A 57 14.13 -7.03 13.13
N PRO A 58 13.69 -6.72 11.90
CA PRO A 58 12.35 -7.03 11.39
C PRO A 58 11.92 -8.45 11.78
N GLY A 59 10.72 -8.61 12.36
CA GLY A 59 10.21 -9.95 12.76
C GLY A 59 10.84 -10.58 14.02
N PHE A 60 11.90 -10.00 14.60
CA PHE A 60 12.60 -10.52 15.79
C PHE A 60 12.24 -9.81 17.11
N VAL A 61 11.01 -9.31 17.22
CA VAL A 61 10.46 -8.86 18.52
C VAL A 61 9.93 -10.08 19.28
N ALA A 62 10.14 -10.17 20.59
CA ALA A 62 9.79 -11.35 21.40
C ALA A 62 8.33 -11.85 21.23
N ASP A 63 7.42 -10.95 20.87
CA ASP A 63 6.00 -11.24 20.65
C ASP A 63 5.60 -11.28 19.15
N SER A 64 6.55 -11.11 18.22
CA SER A 64 6.27 -11.21 16.78
C SER A 64 5.85 -12.64 16.41
N THR A 65 4.72 -12.73 15.71
CA THR A 65 4.21 -13.95 15.10
C THR A 65 4.35 -13.90 13.57
N ALA A 66 5.04 -12.88 13.05
CA ALA A 66 5.55 -12.72 11.68
C ALA A 66 7.05 -13.02 11.62
N ARG A 67 7.43 -14.28 11.77
CA ARG A 67 8.82 -14.72 11.89
C ARG A 67 9.42 -15.07 10.53
N PRO A 68 10.66 -14.65 10.27
CA PRO A 68 11.39 -15.13 9.12
C PRO A 68 11.79 -16.61 9.27
N VAL A 69 12.14 -17.23 8.14
CA VAL A 69 12.67 -18.58 8.09
C VAL A 69 14.15 -18.60 8.48
N GLY A 70 14.89 -17.58 8.04
CA GLY A 70 16.25 -17.26 8.44
C GLY A 70 16.34 -16.96 9.94
N SER A 71 17.53 -17.21 10.51
CA SER A 71 17.76 -17.11 11.95
C SER A 71 18.78 -16.05 12.34
N TYR A 72 19.39 -15.37 11.37
CA TYR A 72 20.46 -14.43 11.62
C TYR A 72 19.90 -13.15 12.25
N VAL A 73 20.67 -12.61 13.18
CA VAL A 73 20.37 -11.33 13.83
C VAL A 73 21.59 -10.43 13.72
N TYR A 74 21.32 -9.14 13.54
CA TYR A 74 22.35 -8.13 13.41
C TYR A 74 23.16 -7.92 14.70
N PRO A 75 24.36 -7.29 14.61
CA PRO A 75 25.10 -6.85 15.78
C PRO A 75 24.28 -5.88 16.65
N LEU A 76 24.55 -5.85 17.96
CA LEU A 76 23.81 -5.02 18.91
C LEU A 76 24.05 -3.50 18.72
N ASP A 77 24.97 -3.10 17.84
CA ASP A 77 25.20 -1.71 17.46
C ASP A 77 24.18 -1.24 16.41
N GLU A 78 22.94 -1.04 16.85
CA GLU A 78 21.81 -0.69 15.96
C GLU A 78 22.08 0.59 15.14
N ALA A 79 22.82 1.57 15.66
CA ALA A 79 23.11 2.82 14.94
C ALA A 79 23.98 2.62 13.68
N THR A 80 24.77 1.54 13.64
CA THR A 80 25.70 1.26 12.53
C THR A 80 25.05 0.38 11.46
N TYR A 81 24.17 -0.54 11.86
CA TYR A 81 23.60 -1.54 10.95
C TYR A 81 22.10 -1.39 10.71
N LEU A 82 21.40 -0.65 11.59
CA LEU A 82 19.95 -0.44 11.61
C LEU A 82 19.15 -1.72 11.31
N ASN A 83 19.67 -2.85 11.78
CA ASN A 83 19.17 -4.20 11.54
C ASN A 83 18.70 -4.50 10.11
N ASN A 84 19.38 -3.94 9.10
CA ASN A 84 18.97 -4.08 7.70
C ASN A 84 20.09 -3.79 6.68
N ALA A 85 21.35 -3.68 7.15
CA ALA A 85 22.45 -3.17 6.34
C ALA A 85 22.93 -4.12 5.21
N ALA A 86 22.46 -5.37 5.18
CA ALA A 86 22.80 -6.39 4.19
C ALA A 86 21.63 -6.75 3.27
N ASP A 87 20.46 -6.14 3.46
CA ASP A 87 19.27 -6.27 2.62
C ASP A 87 19.53 -5.65 1.24
N LEU A 88 19.62 -6.51 0.23
CA LEU A 88 19.72 -6.17 -1.18
C LEU A 88 18.34 -5.73 -1.64
N ARG A 89 18.22 -4.51 -2.16
CA ARG A 89 16.99 -4.03 -2.77
C ARG A 89 16.98 -4.33 -4.26
N GLU A 90 18.09 -4.07 -4.95
CA GLU A 90 18.20 -4.26 -6.39
C GLU A 90 19.62 -4.58 -6.82
N LEU A 91 19.77 -5.45 -7.83
CA LEU A 91 21.00 -5.56 -8.62
C LEU A 91 20.78 -4.96 -9.99
N ARG A 92 21.66 -4.05 -10.41
CA ARG A 92 21.64 -3.46 -11.76
C ARG A 92 22.92 -3.73 -12.52
N LEU A 93 22.77 -4.17 -13.77
CA LEU A 93 23.88 -4.40 -14.69
C LEU A 93 23.66 -3.55 -15.95
N ARG A 94 24.68 -2.79 -16.36
CA ARG A 94 24.64 -2.00 -17.61
C ARG A 94 25.99 -1.93 -18.29
N LEU A 95 25.97 -1.80 -19.62
CA LEU A 95 27.19 -1.56 -20.40
C LEU A 95 27.52 -0.07 -20.42
N VAL A 96 28.76 0.26 -20.10
CA VAL A 96 29.29 1.64 -20.13
C VAL A 96 30.65 1.63 -20.83
N GLY A 97 30.67 2.00 -22.11
CA GLY A 97 31.87 1.87 -22.94
C GLY A 97 32.28 0.39 -23.07
N ASP A 98 33.51 0.08 -22.68
CA ASP A 98 34.08 -1.28 -22.71
C ASP A 98 33.92 -2.03 -21.37
N ASP A 99 33.09 -1.51 -20.45
CA ASP A 99 32.86 -2.08 -19.13
C ASP A 99 31.40 -2.52 -18.92
N VAL A 100 31.21 -3.55 -18.09
CA VAL A 100 29.94 -3.87 -17.42
C VAL A 100 29.98 -3.23 -16.04
N ARG A 101 29.11 -2.23 -15.82
CA ARG A 101 28.89 -1.59 -14.53
C ARG A 101 27.92 -2.45 -13.71
N VAL A 102 28.32 -2.79 -12.50
CA VAL A 102 27.54 -3.52 -11.50
C VAL A 102 27.20 -2.56 -10.38
N GLU A 103 25.91 -2.41 -10.08
CA GLU A 103 25.40 -1.59 -8.99
C GLU A 103 24.50 -2.46 -8.09
N ALA A 104 24.92 -2.69 -6.85
CA ALA A 104 24.10 -3.30 -5.82
C ALA A 104 23.49 -2.18 -4.96
N HIS A 105 22.17 -2.07 -5.01
CA HIS A 105 21.39 -1.12 -4.23
C HIS A 105 20.91 -1.84 -2.99
N LEU A 106 21.26 -1.34 -1.82
CA LEU A 106 20.83 -1.88 -0.55
C LEU A 106 19.61 -1.10 -0.05
N GLN A 107 18.81 -1.76 0.77
CA GLN A 107 17.70 -1.10 1.45
C GLN A 107 18.19 -0.16 2.57
N THR A 108 19.35 -0.43 3.16
CA THR A 108 19.97 0.40 4.20
C THR A 108 21.49 0.38 4.09
N LEU A 109 22.13 1.55 4.08
CA LEU A 109 23.59 1.66 4.09
C LEU A 109 24.03 2.99 4.71
N VAL A 110 24.09 3.04 6.04
CA VAL A 110 24.48 4.25 6.78
C VAL A 110 25.99 4.36 7.03
N ALA A 111 26.77 3.31 6.74
CA ALA A 111 28.21 3.30 6.96
C ALA A 111 28.95 2.53 5.85
N ALA A 112 29.96 3.17 5.24
CA ALA A 112 30.59 2.70 4.00
C ALA A 112 31.35 1.36 4.09
N ARG A 113 31.61 0.84 5.30
CA ARG A 113 32.48 -0.33 5.53
C ARG A 113 31.77 -1.49 6.23
N THR A 114 30.44 -1.45 6.33
CA THR A 114 29.65 -2.43 7.08
C THR A 114 29.17 -3.60 6.25
N THR A 115 29.09 -3.45 4.93
CA THR A 115 28.42 -4.39 4.02
C THR A 115 29.31 -4.71 2.84
N GLY A 116 29.28 -5.98 2.43
CA GLY A 116 29.89 -6.46 1.20
C GLY A 116 28.87 -7.16 0.33
N VAL A 117 29.04 -7.05 -0.99
CA VAL A 117 28.22 -7.75 -1.97
C VAL A 117 29.13 -8.51 -2.91
N THR A 118 28.81 -9.76 -3.22
CA THR A 118 29.50 -10.55 -4.24
C THR A 118 28.53 -10.88 -5.36
N VAL A 119 28.91 -10.53 -6.59
CA VAL A 119 28.19 -10.90 -7.80
C VAL A 119 29.03 -11.91 -8.57
N ALA A 120 28.50 -13.11 -8.80
CA ALA A 120 29.19 -14.17 -9.53
C ALA A 120 28.62 -14.32 -10.94
N PHE A 121 29.47 -14.64 -11.90
CA PHE A 121 29.13 -14.76 -13.32
C PHE A 121 29.63 -16.08 -13.89
N ASP A 122 28.79 -16.71 -14.71
CA ASP A 122 29.14 -17.83 -15.58
C ASP A 122 29.59 -17.28 -16.94
N ILE A 123 30.88 -17.42 -17.26
CA ILE A 123 31.46 -16.89 -18.50
C ILE A 123 31.94 -17.99 -19.46
N ASP A 124 31.91 -19.26 -19.05
CA ASP A 124 32.34 -20.37 -19.89
C ASP A 124 31.36 -21.55 -19.99
N GLN A 125 30.22 -21.48 -19.29
CA GLN A 125 29.14 -22.46 -19.26
C GLN A 125 29.56 -23.85 -18.79
N ARG A 126 30.62 -23.95 -17.97
CA ARG A 126 30.91 -25.18 -17.20
C ARG A 126 29.96 -25.29 -16.02
N ASP A 127 29.80 -26.51 -15.51
CA ASP A 127 28.93 -26.81 -14.36
C ASP A 127 29.77 -27.29 -13.15
N ASP A 128 30.95 -26.70 -12.96
CA ASP A 128 31.82 -27.02 -11.83
C ASP A 128 31.35 -26.28 -10.57
N THR A 129 31.29 -26.96 -9.43
CA THR A 129 30.98 -26.32 -8.14
C THR A 129 32.19 -25.56 -7.60
N VAL A 130 32.04 -24.26 -7.35
CA VAL A 130 33.08 -23.40 -6.81
C VAL A 130 32.60 -22.65 -5.55
N PRO A 131 33.46 -22.43 -4.54
CA PRO A 131 33.11 -21.61 -3.39
C PRO A 131 33.12 -20.13 -3.76
N LEU A 132 32.18 -19.35 -3.21
CA LEU A 132 32.26 -17.90 -3.29
C LEU A 132 33.42 -17.36 -2.42
N PRO A 133 34.10 -16.28 -2.86
CA PRO A 133 35.31 -15.79 -2.23
C PRO A 133 35.04 -15.11 -0.87
N HIS A 134 36.11 -14.60 -0.24
CA HIS A 134 36.01 -13.76 0.97
C HIS A 134 35.25 -14.40 2.14
N ALA A 135 35.36 -15.73 2.26
CA ALA A 135 34.71 -16.53 3.29
C ALA A 135 33.19 -16.38 3.33
N ALA A 136 32.53 -16.17 2.19
CA ALA A 136 31.06 -16.15 2.10
C ALA A 136 30.42 -17.42 2.69
N GLY A 137 31.10 -18.56 2.56
CA GLY A 137 30.69 -19.82 3.18
C GLY A 137 29.59 -20.55 2.41
N VAL A 138 29.37 -20.17 1.15
CA VAL A 138 28.43 -20.80 0.21
C VAL A 138 29.14 -21.12 -1.11
N SER A 139 28.58 -22.06 -1.86
CA SER A 139 29.06 -22.45 -3.19
C SER A 139 28.02 -22.19 -4.27
N VAL A 140 28.49 -22.13 -5.52
CA VAL A 140 27.70 -22.01 -6.75
C VAL A 140 28.19 -23.01 -7.80
N ASP A 141 27.27 -23.56 -8.56
CA ASP A 141 27.56 -24.43 -9.71
C ASP A 141 27.65 -23.59 -11.00
N GLY A 142 28.86 -23.57 -11.58
CA GLY A 142 29.11 -23.03 -12.91
C GLY A 142 29.44 -21.55 -13.00
N ALA A 143 29.69 -20.87 -11.89
CA ALA A 143 30.29 -19.53 -11.94
C ALA A 143 31.82 -19.64 -12.09
N ASP A 144 32.42 -18.70 -12.83
CA ASP A 144 33.88 -18.63 -13.02
C ASP A 144 34.47 -17.35 -12.43
N LEU A 145 33.70 -16.26 -12.43
CA LEU A 145 34.15 -14.93 -12.02
C LEU A 145 33.33 -14.42 -10.84
N GLY A 146 33.99 -14.03 -9.75
CA GLY A 146 33.37 -13.34 -8.62
C GLY A 146 33.82 -11.89 -8.53
N LEU A 147 32.88 -10.94 -8.56
CA LEU A 147 33.10 -9.54 -8.21
C LEU A 147 32.61 -9.28 -6.79
N THR A 148 33.54 -9.17 -5.83
CA THR A 148 33.20 -8.75 -4.46
C THR A 148 33.43 -7.25 -4.31
N ILE A 149 32.44 -6.51 -3.81
CA ILE A 149 32.46 -5.06 -3.59
C ILE A 149 32.28 -4.81 -2.11
N ALA A 150 33.28 -4.21 -1.47
CA ALA A 150 33.20 -3.77 -0.08
C ALA A 150 34.34 -2.79 0.24
N ASP A 151 34.17 -1.97 1.28
CA ASP A 151 35.26 -1.12 1.79
C ASP A 151 35.88 -0.16 0.74
N GLY A 152 35.06 0.35 -0.19
CA GLY A 152 35.53 1.17 -1.32
C GLY A 152 36.46 0.44 -2.29
N GLN A 153 36.54 -0.89 -2.21
CA GLN A 153 37.33 -1.76 -3.07
C GLN A 153 36.45 -2.76 -3.79
N ALA A 154 36.95 -3.24 -4.93
CA ALA A 154 36.37 -4.33 -5.67
C ALA A 154 37.44 -5.39 -5.97
N TRP A 155 37.11 -6.65 -5.73
CA TRP A 155 37.95 -7.81 -6.00
C TRP A 155 37.32 -8.64 -7.09
N ILE A 156 38.04 -8.80 -8.20
CA ILE A 156 37.66 -9.65 -9.33
C ILE A 156 38.44 -10.95 -9.17
N THR A 157 37.74 -12.03 -8.83
CA THR A 157 38.33 -13.32 -8.47
C THR A 157 37.95 -14.38 -9.51
N ASP A 158 38.94 -15.11 -10.03
CA ASP A 158 38.70 -16.38 -10.71
C ASP A 158 38.36 -17.44 -9.65
N LEU A 159 37.16 -18.01 -9.74
CA LEU A 159 36.61 -18.89 -8.71
C LEU A 159 37.21 -20.31 -8.75
N HIS A 160 37.93 -20.68 -9.81
CA HIS A 160 38.56 -22.00 -9.95
C HIS A 160 39.94 -22.03 -9.30
N ASP A 161 40.76 -20.99 -9.51
CA ASP A 161 42.12 -20.93 -8.99
C ASP A 161 42.32 -19.94 -7.83
N GLY A 162 41.32 -19.10 -7.55
CA GLY A 162 41.32 -18.12 -6.47
C GLY A 162 42.19 -16.90 -6.75
N SER A 163 42.67 -16.70 -7.97
CA SER A 163 43.45 -15.53 -8.34
C SER A 163 42.56 -14.28 -8.35
N THR A 164 43.06 -13.19 -7.76
CA THR A 164 42.27 -11.96 -7.58
C THR A 164 43.01 -10.74 -8.11
N THR A 165 42.27 -9.90 -8.83
CA THR A 165 42.68 -8.53 -9.20
C THR A 165 41.84 -7.52 -8.43
N THR A 166 42.48 -6.51 -7.85
CA THR A 166 41.78 -5.45 -7.11
C THR A 166 41.60 -4.20 -7.94
N SER A 167 40.43 -3.56 -7.81
CA SER A 167 40.11 -2.25 -8.36
C SER A 167 39.39 -1.39 -7.31
N THR A 168 39.13 -0.13 -7.64
CA THR A 168 38.37 0.78 -6.77
C THR A 168 36.88 0.57 -6.95
N ALA A 169 36.13 0.53 -5.86
CA ALA A 169 34.67 0.58 -5.88
C ALA A 169 34.15 1.95 -5.44
N HIS A 170 32.91 2.25 -5.80
CA HIS A 170 32.17 3.40 -5.32
C HIS A 170 31.16 2.95 -4.26
N THR A 171 31.08 3.72 -3.19
CA THR A 171 30.08 3.58 -2.13
C THR A 171 29.34 4.91 -2.02
N ASP A 172 28.03 4.89 -2.25
CA ASP A 172 27.14 6.03 -2.11
C ASP A 172 26.19 5.78 -0.94
N LEU A 173 26.34 6.56 0.13
CA LEU A 173 25.50 6.46 1.33
C LEU A 173 24.18 7.24 1.19
N ASP A 174 24.08 8.15 0.21
CA ASP A 174 22.84 8.91 0.01
C ASP A 174 21.80 8.09 -0.77
N THR A 175 22.26 7.11 -1.55
CA THR A 175 21.41 6.24 -2.38
C THR A 175 21.53 4.75 -2.04
N ASN A 176 22.34 4.40 -1.04
CA ASN A 176 22.64 3.05 -0.58
C ASN A 176 23.24 2.13 -1.65
N VAL A 177 24.19 2.64 -2.45
CA VAL A 177 24.75 1.90 -3.59
C VAL A 177 26.20 1.49 -3.36
N LEU A 178 26.49 0.21 -3.61
CA LEU A 178 27.83 -0.32 -3.82
C LEU A 178 28.02 -0.63 -5.30
N ALA A 179 29.05 -0.06 -5.94
CA ALA A 179 29.21 -0.20 -7.37
C ALA A 179 30.66 -0.30 -7.86
N ALA A 180 30.88 -1.19 -8.83
CA ALA A 180 32.17 -1.44 -9.45
C ALA A 180 31.99 -1.82 -10.93
N SER A 181 33.10 -1.90 -11.67
CA SER A 181 33.08 -2.22 -13.10
C SER A 181 33.93 -3.44 -13.40
N LEU A 182 33.48 -4.25 -14.35
CA LEU A 182 34.18 -5.37 -14.96
C LEU A 182 34.46 -5.05 -16.42
N ALA A 183 35.58 -5.54 -16.97
CA ALA A 183 35.81 -5.43 -18.40
C ALA A 183 34.75 -6.24 -19.17
N ALA A 184 34.09 -5.63 -20.16
CA ALA A 184 33.09 -6.32 -20.98
C ALA A 184 33.68 -7.52 -21.76
N ALA A 185 35.01 -7.51 -21.97
CA ALA A 185 35.75 -8.59 -22.62
C ALA A 185 35.64 -9.96 -21.89
N PHE A 186 35.32 -9.98 -20.59
CA PHE A 186 35.02 -11.24 -19.89
C PHE A 186 33.79 -11.97 -20.48
N PHE A 187 32.91 -11.24 -21.16
CA PHE A 187 31.65 -11.74 -21.70
C PHE A 187 31.65 -11.82 -23.24
N ASP A 188 32.84 -11.73 -23.85
CA ASP A 188 32.97 -11.77 -25.32
C ASP A 188 32.48 -13.11 -25.88
N GLY A 189 31.59 -13.03 -26.87
CA GLY A 189 31.00 -14.22 -27.50
C GLY A 189 29.78 -14.80 -26.76
N LEU A 190 29.39 -14.23 -25.61
CA LEU A 190 28.18 -14.62 -24.88
C LEU A 190 27.00 -13.71 -25.21
N ASP A 191 25.86 -14.32 -25.51
CA ASP A 191 24.57 -13.62 -25.60
C ASP A 191 23.80 -13.64 -24.26
N MET A 192 24.05 -14.66 -23.44
CA MET A 192 23.44 -14.88 -22.13
C MET A 192 24.51 -15.24 -21.10
N THR A 193 24.31 -14.85 -19.85
CA THR A 193 25.13 -15.28 -18.69
C THR A 193 24.23 -15.60 -17.51
N ARG A 194 24.61 -16.59 -16.69
CA ARG A 194 24.03 -16.74 -15.35
C ARG A 194 24.69 -15.76 -14.40
N VAL A 195 23.91 -15.22 -13.46
CA VAL A 195 24.38 -14.27 -12.45
C VAL A 195 23.82 -14.66 -11.09
N TRP A 196 24.67 -14.67 -10.08
CA TRP A 196 24.29 -14.81 -8.67
C TRP A 196 24.68 -13.55 -7.93
N VAL A 197 23.94 -13.19 -6.89
CA VAL A 197 24.29 -12.07 -6.01
C VAL A 197 24.04 -12.46 -4.56
N VAL A 198 25.02 -12.15 -3.69
CA VAL A 198 24.92 -12.39 -2.25
C VAL A 198 25.40 -11.17 -1.47
N ALA A 199 24.74 -10.87 -0.35
CA ALA A 199 25.09 -9.76 0.52
C ALA A 199 25.28 -10.22 1.98
N GLY A 200 26.17 -9.52 2.69
CA GLY A 200 26.47 -9.83 4.08
C GLY A 200 27.31 -8.75 4.74
N LEU A 201 27.45 -8.84 6.05
CA LEU A 201 28.23 -7.86 6.80
C LEU A 201 29.73 -8.03 6.58
N TRP A 202 30.46 -6.92 6.48
CA TRP A 202 31.87 -6.90 6.10
C TRP A 202 32.81 -6.67 7.29
N ASP A 203 33.90 -7.43 7.35
CA ASP A 203 35.03 -7.18 8.23
C ASP A 203 36.20 -6.62 7.41
N ALA A 204 36.35 -5.30 7.44
CA ALA A 204 37.42 -4.61 6.74
C ALA A 204 38.83 -4.99 7.24
N GLY A 205 38.96 -5.42 8.50
CA GLY A 205 40.25 -5.86 9.05
C GLY A 205 40.66 -7.24 8.54
N ALA A 206 39.68 -8.12 8.31
CA ALA A 206 39.90 -9.45 7.77
C ALA A 206 39.85 -9.49 6.21
N GLY A 207 39.26 -8.48 5.58
CA GLY A 207 39.00 -8.48 4.14
C GLY A 207 38.03 -9.59 3.74
N SER A 208 37.02 -9.86 4.57
CA SER A 208 36.08 -10.96 4.40
C SER A 208 34.71 -10.64 5.00
N TYR A 209 33.70 -11.44 4.68
CA TYR A 209 32.42 -11.40 5.39
C TYR A 209 32.59 -11.72 6.89
N LYS A 210 31.86 -11.02 7.75
CA LYS A 210 31.86 -11.22 9.20
C LYS A 210 31.35 -12.62 9.53
N GLN A 211 32.04 -13.28 10.44
CA GLN A 211 31.54 -14.53 11.00
C GLN A 211 30.22 -14.29 11.73
N VAL A 212 29.27 -15.21 11.57
CA VAL A 212 28.01 -15.22 12.34
C VAL A 212 28.17 -16.15 13.54
N LEU A 213 27.93 -15.60 14.74
CA LEU A 213 28.02 -16.31 16.00
C LEU A 213 26.67 -16.95 16.37
N PRO A 214 26.62 -17.90 17.32
CA PRO A 214 25.35 -18.33 17.88
C PRO A 214 24.60 -17.19 18.59
N VAL A 215 25.33 -16.30 19.26
CA VAL A 215 24.77 -15.15 20.00
C VAL A 215 25.47 -13.87 19.51
N PRO A 216 24.73 -12.80 19.19
CA PRO A 216 25.34 -11.57 18.68
C PRO A 216 26.17 -10.88 19.77
N THR A 217 27.17 -10.12 19.34
CA THR A 217 27.89 -9.17 20.19
C THR A 217 27.60 -7.76 19.72
N ARG A 218 28.28 -6.75 20.29
CA ARG A 218 28.18 -5.38 19.80
C ARG A 218 28.48 -5.24 18.31
N ASP A 219 29.51 -5.93 17.81
CA ASP A 219 30.07 -5.69 16.48
C ASP A 219 30.07 -6.92 15.57
N VAL A 220 29.54 -8.05 16.05
CA VAL A 220 29.51 -9.33 15.34
C VAL A 220 28.08 -9.89 15.36
N PRO A 221 27.52 -10.29 14.21
CA PRO A 221 26.17 -10.82 14.12
C PRO A 221 26.01 -12.17 14.84
N GLY A 222 24.75 -12.51 15.10
CA GLY A 222 24.34 -13.71 15.82
C GLY A 222 23.35 -14.58 15.05
N GLY A 223 22.83 -15.63 15.72
CA GLY A 223 21.74 -16.45 15.19
C GLY A 223 22.18 -17.72 14.47
N ARG A 224 23.49 -17.98 14.31
CA ARG A 224 23.95 -19.20 13.63
C ARG A 224 23.50 -20.46 14.36
N GLN A 225 22.76 -21.31 13.66
CA GLN A 225 22.31 -22.61 14.17
C GLN A 225 23.07 -23.80 13.55
N GLN A 226 23.58 -23.66 12.33
CA GLN A 226 24.24 -24.75 11.60
C GLN A 226 25.74 -24.85 11.87
N SER A 227 26.30 -26.02 11.54
CA SER A 227 27.74 -26.28 11.58
C SER A 227 28.51 -25.59 10.44
N ALA A 228 27.92 -25.43 9.25
CA ALA A 228 28.53 -24.70 8.14
C ALA A 228 28.75 -23.21 8.49
N ASP A 229 29.87 -22.63 8.05
CA ASP A 229 30.26 -21.24 8.33
C ASP A 229 29.73 -20.28 7.27
N VAL A 230 28.41 -20.26 7.09
CA VAL A 230 27.72 -19.39 6.12
C VAL A 230 27.65 -17.98 6.69
N ARG A 231 28.11 -16.97 5.94
CA ARG A 231 28.23 -15.59 6.42
C ARG A 231 27.35 -14.58 5.68
N ILE A 232 26.52 -15.10 4.78
CA ILE A 232 25.61 -14.34 3.93
C ILE A 232 24.27 -14.17 4.64
N PHE A 233 23.74 -12.96 4.54
CA PHE A 233 22.45 -12.55 5.09
C PHE A 233 21.36 -12.62 4.03
N ASP A 234 21.72 -12.38 2.77
CA ASP A 234 20.76 -12.20 1.69
C ASP A 234 21.30 -12.69 0.35
N VAL A 235 20.42 -13.22 -0.50
CA VAL A 235 20.71 -13.85 -1.79
C VAL A 235 19.61 -13.53 -2.78
N GLY A 236 19.93 -12.81 -3.86
CA GLY A 236 18.95 -12.51 -4.89
C GLY A 236 18.56 -13.72 -5.75
N PHE A 237 17.59 -13.51 -6.65
CA PHE A 237 17.10 -14.48 -7.65
C PHE A 237 16.33 -15.68 -7.08
N HIS A 238 15.46 -15.46 -6.10
CA HIS A 238 14.52 -16.46 -5.57
C HIS A 238 13.04 -16.11 -5.88
N PRO A 239 12.60 -16.18 -7.16
CA PRO A 239 11.24 -15.84 -7.53
C PRO A 239 10.22 -16.86 -6.99
N GLY A 240 9.00 -16.42 -6.69
CA GLY A 240 7.88 -17.32 -6.40
C GLY A 240 7.97 -17.99 -5.03
N GLU A 241 8.55 -17.28 -4.06
CA GLU A 241 8.32 -17.46 -2.62
C GLU A 241 6.79 -17.44 -2.39
N ALA A 242 6.20 -18.58 -2.05
CA ALA A 242 4.74 -18.74 -1.99
C ALA A 242 4.31 -19.47 -0.71
N GLY A 243 3.21 -19.02 -0.12
CA GLY A 243 2.62 -19.59 1.10
C GLY A 243 2.65 -18.60 2.26
N MET A 244 2.54 -19.12 3.48
CA MET A 244 2.65 -18.34 4.72
C MET A 244 4.11 -18.05 5.11
N ASP A 245 4.99 -17.97 4.13
CA ASP A 245 6.28 -17.32 4.34
C ASP A 245 6.02 -15.84 4.61
N GLN A 246 6.53 -15.35 5.72
CA GLN A 246 6.19 -14.04 6.22
C GLN A 246 7.08 -12.95 5.62
N TRP A 247 8.28 -13.30 5.14
CA TRP A 247 9.25 -12.34 4.61
C TRP A 247 9.74 -12.66 3.22
N PHE A 248 9.20 -13.71 2.59
CA PHE A 248 9.68 -14.20 1.29
C PHE A 248 11.16 -14.66 1.36
N ASP A 249 11.60 -15.16 2.52
CA ASP A 249 12.98 -15.57 2.78
C ASP A 249 13.16 -17.10 2.82
N GLY A 250 12.12 -17.88 2.54
CA GLY A 250 12.10 -19.32 2.74
C GLY A 250 13.03 -20.09 1.81
N ARG A 251 13.12 -19.72 0.53
CA ARG A 251 14.03 -20.40 -0.41
C ARG A 251 15.47 -20.00 -0.17
N GLN A 252 15.74 -18.71 0.03
CA GLN A 252 17.10 -18.25 0.31
C GLN A 252 17.61 -18.81 1.65
N ALA A 253 16.82 -18.81 2.73
CA ALA A 253 17.21 -19.40 4.00
C ALA A 253 17.51 -20.90 3.87
N ALA A 254 16.72 -21.63 3.07
CA ALA A 254 16.93 -23.05 2.82
C ALA A 254 18.21 -23.34 2.03
N ALA A 255 18.55 -22.50 1.04
CA ALA A 255 19.77 -22.58 0.23
C ALA A 255 21.01 -22.21 1.05
N LEU A 256 20.95 -21.12 1.81
CA LEU A 256 21.99 -20.70 2.75
C LEU A 256 22.23 -21.76 3.83
N ALA A 257 21.19 -22.39 4.37
CA ALA A 257 21.34 -23.50 5.32
C ALA A 257 22.04 -24.73 4.70
N ALA A 258 21.89 -24.94 3.39
CA ALA A 258 22.60 -25.98 2.65
C ALA A 258 24.03 -25.57 2.23
N ALA A 259 24.43 -24.32 2.46
CA ALA A 259 25.67 -23.72 1.95
C ALA A 259 25.81 -23.81 0.42
N ASP A 260 24.69 -23.81 -0.29
CA ASP A 260 24.62 -24.01 -1.74
C ASP A 260 23.51 -23.13 -2.32
N VAL A 261 23.92 -22.11 -3.08
CA VAL A 261 23.03 -21.14 -3.73
C VAL A 261 23.01 -21.32 -5.25
N SER A 262 23.47 -22.47 -5.75
CA SER A 262 23.65 -22.75 -7.18
C SER A 262 22.38 -22.54 -8.01
N HIS A 263 21.20 -22.77 -7.43
CA HIS A 263 19.91 -22.66 -8.10
C HIS A 263 19.26 -21.27 -8.00
N LEU A 264 19.85 -20.33 -7.27
CA LEU A 264 19.37 -18.96 -7.08
C LEU A 264 20.14 -18.01 -8.01
N PHE A 265 19.89 -18.11 -9.32
CA PHE A 265 20.53 -17.29 -10.34
C PHE A 265 19.54 -16.62 -11.28
N GLY A 266 19.94 -15.44 -11.75
CA GLY A 266 19.29 -14.73 -12.86
C GLY A 266 19.92 -15.11 -14.20
N SER A 267 19.10 -15.20 -15.23
CA SER A 267 19.58 -15.36 -16.61
C SER A 267 19.60 -14.00 -17.31
N VAL A 268 20.79 -13.44 -17.51
CA VAL A 268 20.98 -12.08 -18.05
C VAL A 268 21.26 -12.14 -19.55
N ASP A 269 20.41 -11.48 -20.34
CA ASP A 269 20.49 -11.29 -21.79
C ASP A 269 21.40 -10.10 -22.11
N LEU A 270 22.68 -10.39 -22.23
CA LEU A 270 23.73 -9.44 -22.60
C LEU A 270 23.45 -8.84 -23.99
N ALA A 271 22.84 -9.61 -24.89
CA ALA A 271 22.49 -9.11 -26.21
C ALA A 271 21.37 -8.06 -26.15
N ALA A 272 20.39 -8.21 -25.25
CA ALA A 272 19.36 -7.19 -24.97
C ALA A 272 19.97 -5.92 -24.38
N MET A 273 20.92 -6.06 -23.45
CA MET A 273 21.67 -4.93 -22.89
C MET A 273 22.40 -4.15 -23.99
N ARG A 274 23.15 -4.85 -24.87
CA ARG A 274 23.85 -4.25 -26.01
C ARG A 274 22.91 -3.53 -26.99
N ARG A 275 21.67 -4.01 -27.14
CA ARG A 275 20.66 -3.42 -28.01
C ARG A 275 19.90 -2.24 -27.38
N GLY A 276 20.10 -1.96 -26.08
CA GLY A 276 19.32 -0.94 -25.39
C GLY A 276 17.84 -1.34 -25.24
N GLU A 277 17.55 -2.65 -25.11
CA GLU A 277 16.18 -3.15 -25.09
C GLU A 277 15.47 -2.85 -23.76
N SER A 278 14.17 -2.56 -23.83
CA SER A 278 13.28 -2.38 -22.68
C SER A 278 12.26 -3.52 -22.62
N ARG A 279 12.24 -4.25 -21.50
CA ARG A 279 11.34 -5.36 -21.19
C ARG A 279 10.78 -5.16 -19.79
N PRO A 280 9.65 -4.44 -19.63
CA PRO A 280 9.04 -4.28 -18.32
C PRO A 280 8.49 -5.60 -17.81
N TRP A 281 8.51 -5.80 -16.49
CA TRP A 281 7.79 -6.89 -15.86
C TRP A 281 6.30 -6.81 -16.19
N ARG A 282 5.67 -7.98 -16.37
CA ARG A 282 4.25 -8.09 -16.64
C ARG A 282 3.58 -8.84 -15.48
N PRO A 283 2.50 -8.30 -14.90
CA PRO A 283 1.79 -9.00 -13.85
C PRO A 283 1.14 -10.29 -14.35
N GLU A 284 1.32 -11.35 -13.58
CA GLU A 284 0.66 -12.64 -13.75
C GLU A 284 -0.16 -12.95 -12.49
N PRO A 285 -1.14 -13.87 -12.53
CA PRO A 285 -1.80 -14.33 -11.32
C PRO A 285 -0.80 -14.93 -10.33
N GLY A 286 -0.87 -14.53 -9.07
CA GLY A 286 0.09 -14.94 -8.06
C GLY A 286 0.12 -14.05 -6.83
N PHE A 287 0.88 -14.48 -5.84
CA PHE A 287 1.19 -13.70 -4.65
C PHE A 287 2.58 -13.10 -4.79
N TYR A 288 2.69 -11.81 -4.49
CA TYR A 288 3.89 -11.01 -4.67
C TYR A 288 4.12 -10.11 -3.46
N GLU A 289 5.38 -9.71 -3.26
CA GLU A 289 5.69 -8.49 -2.54
C GLU A 289 5.66 -7.31 -3.51
N GLY A 290 4.79 -6.35 -3.26
CA GLY A 290 4.86 -5.04 -3.88
C GLY A 290 5.76 -4.11 -3.06
N ILE A 291 6.60 -3.34 -3.72
CA ILE A 291 7.53 -2.42 -3.08
C ILE A 291 7.23 -1.02 -3.63
N HIS A 292 6.88 -0.10 -2.74
CA HIS A 292 6.69 1.30 -3.07
C HIS A 292 7.76 2.15 -2.41
N ARG A 293 8.12 3.28 -3.04
CA ARG A 293 8.99 4.28 -2.45
C ARG A 293 8.14 5.38 -1.84
N SER A 294 8.22 5.52 -0.53
CA SER A 294 7.53 6.56 0.22
C SER A 294 8.02 7.94 -0.17
N SER A 295 7.10 8.90 -0.18
CA SER A 295 7.35 10.32 -0.44
C SER A 295 7.86 11.08 0.78
N PHE A 296 7.88 10.43 1.96
CA PHE A 296 8.36 11.02 3.19
C PHE A 296 9.37 10.12 3.93
N THR A 297 10.26 10.79 4.65
CA THR A 297 11.27 10.16 5.50
C THR A 297 10.83 10.22 6.96
N LEU A 298 11.11 9.15 7.71
CA LEU A 298 10.81 9.08 9.13
C LEU A 298 12.07 9.29 9.96
N GLU A 299 12.02 10.24 10.88
CA GLU A 299 13.05 10.47 11.89
C GLU A 299 13.08 9.34 12.94
N PRO A 300 14.23 9.05 13.57
CA PRO A 300 15.51 9.78 13.46
C PRO A 300 16.51 9.26 12.42
N TYR A 301 16.26 8.10 11.80
CA TYR A 301 17.27 7.45 10.95
C TYR A 301 16.93 7.49 9.47
N GLY A 302 15.65 7.59 9.10
CA GLY A 302 15.19 7.57 7.70
C GLY A 302 15.34 6.21 6.99
N GLU A 303 15.99 5.24 7.63
CA GLU A 303 16.34 3.94 7.08
C GLU A 303 16.26 2.81 8.10
N GLY A 304 16.29 1.57 7.60
CA GLY A 304 16.35 0.34 8.38
C GLY A 304 15.21 0.16 9.38
N TRP A 305 15.55 -0.54 10.46
CA TRP A 305 14.65 -0.91 11.54
C TRP A 305 15.37 -0.87 12.89
N THR A 306 14.71 -0.30 13.92
CA THR A 306 15.18 -0.42 15.31
C THR A 306 14.05 -0.83 16.23
N LEU A 307 14.38 -1.32 17.42
CA LEU A 307 13.36 -1.72 18.39
C LEU A 307 12.49 -0.53 18.83
N ASP A 308 13.07 0.66 18.95
CA ASP A 308 12.40 1.84 19.49
C ASP A 308 11.51 2.54 18.44
N THR A 309 11.90 2.47 17.16
CA THR A 309 11.27 3.26 16.08
C THR A 309 10.55 2.40 15.03
N GLY A 310 10.88 1.11 14.95
CA GLY A 310 10.38 0.19 13.93
C GLY A 310 10.91 0.50 12.51
N TYR A 311 10.15 0.11 11.48
CA TYR A 311 10.51 0.33 10.07
C TYR A 311 10.54 1.81 9.70
N GLN A 312 11.68 2.27 9.17
CA GLN A 312 11.88 3.66 8.75
C GLN A 312 12.33 3.81 7.29
N GLY A 313 12.74 2.74 6.61
CA GLY A 313 13.18 2.75 5.21
C GLY A 313 12.25 3.47 4.25
N SER A 314 12.80 4.07 3.19
CA SER A 314 11.99 4.76 2.16
C SER A 314 11.31 3.79 1.21
N HIS A 315 11.82 2.57 1.01
CA HIS A 315 11.10 1.53 0.26
C HIS A 315 10.36 0.65 1.25
N GLN A 316 9.08 0.39 1.00
CA GLN A 316 8.23 -0.31 1.95
C GLN A 316 7.44 -1.39 1.25
N PRO A 317 7.42 -2.61 1.85
CA PRO A 317 6.73 -3.72 1.26
C PRO A 317 5.23 -3.64 1.57
N TYR A 318 4.45 -4.23 0.67
CA TYR A 318 3.07 -4.60 0.89
C TYR A 318 2.82 -5.92 0.18
N GLY A 319 1.95 -6.77 0.71
CA GLY A 319 1.60 -8.00 0.04
C GLY A 319 0.55 -7.72 -1.03
N LEU A 320 0.72 -8.35 -2.19
CA LEU A 320 -0.12 -8.18 -3.37
C LEU A 320 -0.53 -9.56 -3.90
N TYR A 321 -1.82 -9.84 -3.92
CA TYR A 321 -2.35 -11.01 -4.62
C TYR A 321 -3.10 -10.59 -5.87
N ILE A 322 -2.65 -11.15 -7.01
CA ILE A 322 -3.29 -11.00 -8.30
C ILE A 322 -4.13 -12.25 -8.57
N PRO A 323 -5.47 -12.14 -8.65
CA PRO A 323 -6.33 -13.31 -8.80
C PRO A 323 -6.20 -13.94 -10.19
N ALA A 324 -6.39 -15.25 -10.26
CA ALA A 324 -6.48 -15.98 -11.51
C ALA A 324 -7.81 -15.70 -12.23
N GLY A 325 -7.76 -15.71 -13.57
CA GLY A 325 -8.97 -15.62 -14.40
C GLY A 325 -9.59 -14.22 -14.54
N VAL A 326 -8.93 -13.17 -14.03
CA VAL A 326 -9.37 -11.78 -14.24
C VAL A 326 -8.73 -11.14 -15.47
N ASP A 327 -9.40 -10.14 -16.06
CA ASP A 327 -8.82 -9.29 -17.10
C ASP A 327 -8.11 -8.09 -16.46
N LEU A 328 -6.78 -8.13 -16.43
CA LEU A 328 -5.95 -7.07 -15.85
C LEU A 328 -6.00 -5.74 -16.61
N ALA A 329 -6.53 -5.72 -17.84
CA ALA A 329 -6.76 -4.47 -18.57
C ALA A 329 -8.08 -3.79 -18.19
N GLY A 330 -9.02 -4.53 -17.60
CA GLY A 330 -10.33 -4.05 -17.17
C GLY A 330 -10.32 -3.40 -15.78
N PRO A 331 -11.45 -2.78 -15.37
CA PRO A 331 -11.63 -2.30 -14.01
C PRO A 331 -11.71 -3.49 -13.03
N LEU A 332 -10.82 -3.50 -12.03
CA LEU A 332 -10.68 -4.58 -11.06
C LEU A 332 -11.21 -4.15 -9.67
N PRO A 333 -11.93 -5.04 -8.97
CA PRO A 333 -12.17 -4.89 -7.54
C PRO A 333 -10.86 -4.92 -6.76
N LEU A 334 -10.83 -4.20 -5.64
CA LEU A 334 -9.70 -4.18 -4.71
C LEU A 334 -10.20 -4.45 -3.30
N THR A 335 -9.54 -5.35 -2.59
CA THR A 335 -9.76 -5.60 -1.17
C THR A 335 -8.47 -5.32 -0.40
N THR A 336 -8.52 -4.30 0.46
CA THR A 336 -7.44 -3.95 1.38
C THR A 336 -7.58 -4.76 2.65
N PHE A 337 -6.54 -5.51 3.01
CA PHE A 337 -6.45 -6.30 4.22
C PHE A 337 -5.46 -5.67 5.22
N PHE A 338 -5.92 -5.40 6.44
CA PHE A 338 -5.06 -4.96 7.54
C PHE A 338 -4.71 -6.14 8.45
N HIS A 339 -3.43 -6.37 8.65
CA HIS A 339 -2.95 -7.47 9.48
C HIS A 339 -3.17 -7.20 10.97
N GLY A 340 -3.23 -8.28 11.76
CA GLY A 340 -3.30 -8.20 13.22
C GLY A 340 -1.99 -7.74 13.84
N ALA A 341 -2.03 -7.41 15.14
CA ALA A 341 -0.85 -7.04 15.89
C ALA A 341 0.20 -8.15 15.79
N THR A 342 1.48 -7.81 15.75
CA THR A 342 2.61 -8.74 15.68
C THR A 342 2.78 -9.51 14.36
N ARG A 343 1.87 -9.29 13.40
CA ARG A 343 1.92 -9.84 12.04
C ARG A 343 2.57 -8.83 11.06
N ASN A 344 2.48 -9.07 9.75
CA ASN A 344 3.01 -8.19 8.70
C ASN A 344 2.19 -8.28 7.40
N HIS A 345 2.71 -7.72 6.30
CA HIS A 345 2.05 -7.55 5.00
C HIS A 345 1.70 -8.85 4.27
N THR A 346 2.14 -10.02 4.71
CA THR A 346 1.74 -11.32 4.11
C THR A 346 0.60 -12.01 4.88
N ASN A 347 0.22 -11.46 6.04
CA ASN A 347 -0.73 -12.10 6.95
C ASN A 347 -2.09 -12.35 6.30
N LEU A 348 -2.59 -13.58 6.45
CA LEU A 348 -3.80 -14.16 5.87
C LEU A 348 -3.87 -14.12 4.33
N ILE A 349 -3.41 -13.07 3.66
CA ILE A 349 -3.40 -12.96 2.21
C ILE A 349 -2.40 -13.91 1.54
N GLY A 350 -1.34 -14.33 2.24
CA GLY A 350 -0.47 -15.45 1.83
C GLY A 350 -1.13 -16.83 2.03
N GLY A 351 -2.31 -16.88 2.66
CA GLY A 351 -3.07 -18.10 2.93
C GLY A 351 -3.79 -18.64 1.70
N THR A 352 -3.81 -19.97 1.56
CA THR A 352 -4.27 -20.62 0.34
C THR A 352 -5.76 -20.37 0.07
N ASN A 353 -6.64 -20.44 1.09
CA ASN A 353 -8.07 -20.21 0.85
C ASN A 353 -8.43 -18.72 0.83
N MET A 354 -7.69 -17.85 1.49
CA MET A 354 -7.85 -16.40 1.30
C MET A 354 -7.64 -16.06 -0.18
N GLN A 355 -6.56 -16.56 -0.78
CA GLN A 355 -6.28 -16.41 -2.21
C GLN A 355 -7.35 -17.06 -3.09
N ARG A 356 -7.68 -18.34 -2.88
CA ARG A 356 -8.63 -19.06 -3.75
C ARG A 356 -10.08 -18.60 -3.61
N GLN A 357 -10.51 -18.21 -2.43
CA GLN A 357 -11.93 -17.93 -2.16
C GLN A 357 -12.21 -16.44 -2.21
N LEU A 358 -11.37 -15.63 -1.55
CA LEU A 358 -11.51 -14.18 -1.60
C LEU A 358 -10.84 -13.61 -2.85
N GLY A 359 -9.62 -14.00 -3.20
CA GLY A 359 -8.95 -13.53 -4.42
C GLY A 359 -9.62 -14.05 -5.70
N ASP A 360 -9.41 -15.32 -6.05
CA ASP A 360 -9.92 -15.94 -7.28
C ASP A 360 -11.45 -16.01 -7.31
N GLY A 361 -12.06 -16.49 -6.22
CA GLY A 361 -13.50 -16.74 -6.15
C GLY A 361 -14.35 -15.47 -6.29
N PHE A 362 -13.92 -14.35 -5.70
CA PHE A 362 -14.57 -13.04 -5.88
C PHE A 362 -14.04 -12.30 -7.13
N GLY A 363 -12.80 -12.58 -7.55
CA GLY A 363 -12.10 -11.88 -8.62
C GLY A 363 -11.61 -10.49 -8.19
N THR A 364 -11.03 -10.38 -6.99
CA THR A 364 -10.52 -9.12 -6.42
C THR A 364 -9.00 -9.17 -6.25
N LEU A 365 -8.34 -8.02 -6.44
CA LEU A 365 -6.97 -7.85 -5.96
C LEU A 365 -6.98 -7.85 -4.43
N LEU A 366 -6.05 -8.55 -3.79
CA LEU A 366 -5.80 -8.41 -2.36
C LEU A 366 -4.54 -7.56 -2.16
N VAL A 367 -4.63 -6.55 -1.30
CA VAL A 367 -3.48 -5.74 -0.90
C VAL A 367 -3.38 -5.69 0.61
N ALA A 368 -2.19 -5.88 1.17
CA ALA A 368 -1.96 -5.75 2.60
C ALA A 368 -0.72 -4.88 2.88
N PRO A 369 -0.89 -3.63 3.34
CA PRO A 369 0.22 -2.78 3.78
C PRO A 369 0.97 -3.39 4.97
N LEU A 370 2.27 -3.09 5.09
CA LEU A 370 3.03 -3.37 6.32
C LEU A 370 2.66 -2.42 7.47
N GLY A 371 2.31 -1.17 7.17
CA GLY A 371 2.04 -0.16 8.19
C GLY A 371 3.29 0.18 8.99
N ARG A 372 4.22 0.90 8.33
CA ARG A 372 5.55 1.34 8.85
C ARG A 372 5.64 1.62 10.36
N ARG A 373 6.86 1.51 10.91
CA ARG A 373 7.17 1.48 12.35
C ARG A 373 6.89 0.13 13.01
N SER A 374 6.11 0.09 14.08
CA SER A 374 5.84 -1.12 14.83
C SER A 374 4.53 -1.73 14.37
N THR A 375 4.56 -3.02 14.03
CA THR A 375 3.38 -3.83 13.67
C THR A 375 2.49 -4.16 14.88
N GLN A 376 2.74 -3.54 16.03
CA GLN A 376 1.90 -3.58 17.22
C GLN A 376 1.22 -2.25 17.50
N SER A 377 1.51 -1.20 16.75
CA SER A 377 0.85 0.09 16.88
C SER A 377 -0.42 0.16 16.03
N GLU A 378 -1.38 0.97 16.45
CA GLU A 378 -2.56 1.29 15.65
C GLU A 378 -2.19 1.97 14.33
N TYR A 379 -3.04 1.82 13.31
CA TYR A 379 -2.86 2.44 11.99
C TYR A 379 -3.32 3.91 12.00
N ASP A 380 -2.52 4.78 12.60
CA ASP A 380 -2.74 6.23 12.68
C ASP A 380 -1.55 7.04 12.14
N GLY A 381 -1.75 8.36 11.98
CA GLY A 381 -0.69 9.29 11.57
C GLY A 381 0.12 8.83 10.36
N ASP A 382 1.42 8.62 10.57
CA ASP A 382 2.35 8.19 9.51
C ASP A 382 2.11 6.77 8.98
N ARG A 383 1.59 5.85 9.80
CA ARG A 383 1.18 4.51 9.34
C ARG A 383 0.00 4.59 8.39
N TRP A 384 -0.89 5.53 8.64
CA TRP A 384 -2.00 5.76 7.74
C TRP A 384 -1.54 6.39 6.42
N ALA A 385 -0.55 7.28 6.47
CA ALA A 385 0.08 7.82 5.26
C ALA A 385 0.70 6.69 4.40
N ASP A 386 1.38 5.73 5.02
CA ASP A 386 1.91 4.52 4.35
C ASP A 386 0.81 3.71 3.66
N ILE A 387 -0.35 3.51 4.31
CA ILE A 387 -1.53 2.87 3.68
C ILE A 387 -1.97 3.63 2.43
N ARG A 388 -2.02 4.97 2.46
CA ARG A 388 -2.39 5.79 1.29
C ARG A 388 -1.37 5.64 0.16
N GLU A 389 -0.09 5.63 0.47
CA GLU A 389 0.97 5.44 -0.53
C GLU A 389 0.92 4.06 -1.20
N VAL A 390 0.61 3.01 -0.42
CA VAL A 390 0.36 1.66 -0.97
C VAL A 390 -0.85 1.66 -1.90
N LEU A 391 -1.98 2.25 -1.48
CA LEU A 391 -3.16 2.35 -2.34
C LEU A 391 -2.85 3.14 -3.61
N ASP A 392 -2.14 4.27 -3.52
CA ASP A 392 -1.75 5.06 -4.69
C ASP A 392 -0.81 4.30 -5.63
N ASP A 393 0.11 3.48 -5.11
CA ASP A 393 0.96 2.60 -5.90
C ASP A 393 0.13 1.53 -6.64
N VAL A 394 -0.83 0.89 -5.97
CA VAL A 394 -1.76 -0.06 -6.59
C VAL A 394 -2.60 0.60 -7.70
N HIS A 395 -3.12 1.81 -7.47
CA HIS A 395 -3.89 2.55 -8.49
C HIS A 395 -3.05 2.97 -9.70
N ARG A 396 -1.73 3.14 -9.55
CA ARG A 396 -0.82 3.39 -10.68
C ARG A 396 -0.55 2.13 -11.50
N ARG A 397 -0.59 0.95 -10.87
CA ARG A 397 -0.30 -0.34 -11.49
C ARG A 397 -1.51 -0.97 -12.16
N PHE A 398 -2.69 -0.82 -11.54
CA PHE A 398 -3.92 -1.51 -11.95
C PHE A 398 -5.07 -0.52 -12.14
N ASN A 399 -5.95 -0.82 -13.09
CA ASN A 399 -7.20 -0.08 -13.26
C ASN A 399 -8.20 -0.51 -12.18
N ILE A 400 -8.21 0.17 -11.03
CA ILE A 400 -9.11 -0.18 -9.92
C ILE A 400 -10.50 0.42 -10.14
N ASP A 401 -11.53 -0.42 -10.04
CA ASP A 401 -12.92 0.00 -10.02
C ASP A 401 -13.20 0.87 -8.76
N PRO A 402 -13.52 2.16 -8.92
CA PRO A 402 -13.74 3.04 -7.78
C PRO A 402 -14.98 2.68 -6.95
N ASP A 403 -15.90 1.89 -7.50
CA ASP A 403 -17.14 1.48 -6.83
C ASP A 403 -17.06 0.07 -6.24
N ARG A 404 -15.92 -0.63 -6.39
CA ARG A 404 -15.68 -1.99 -5.89
C ARG A 404 -14.37 -2.09 -5.09
N ARG A 405 -14.19 -1.17 -4.16
CA ARG A 405 -13.10 -1.19 -3.18
C ARG A 405 -13.63 -1.65 -1.83
N PHE A 406 -12.93 -2.54 -1.16
CA PHE A 406 -13.39 -3.18 0.07
C PHE A 406 -12.31 -3.12 1.14
N LEU A 407 -12.75 -3.10 2.39
CA LEU A 407 -11.87 -3.12 3.55
C LEU A 407 -12.06 -4.41 4.33
N THR A 408 -10.96 -4.98 4.80
CA THR A 408 -11.02 -6.00 5.82
C THR A 408 -9.79 -5.98 6.73
N GLY A 409 -9.91 -6.52 7.94
CA GLY A 409 -8.78 -6.60 8.85
C GLY A 409 -9.08 -7.41 10.09
N TYR A 410 -8.02 -7.99 10.66
CA TYR A 410 -8.09 -8.92 11.78
C TYR A 410 -7.51 -8.31 13.05
N SER A 411 -8.21 -8.43 14.18
CA SER A 411 -7.75 -7.93 15.49
C SER A 411 -7.42 -6.43 15.41
N GLN A 412 -6.17 -6.02 15.68
CA GLN A 412 -5.66 -4.66 15.42
C GLN A 412 -5.98 -4.14 14.00
N GLY A 413 -5.89 -4.98 12.98
CA GLY A 413 -6.29 -4.60 11.62
C GLY A 413 -7.78 -4.30 11.50
N GLY A 414 -8.63 -4.92 12.32
CA GLY A 414 -10.05 -4.57 12.43
C GLY A 414 -10.27 -3.17 13.01
N ASN A 415 -9.39 -2.71 13.91
CA ASN A 415 -9.39 -1.34 14.43
C ASN A 415 -9.15 -0.33 13.29
N ALA A 416 -8.19 -0.65 12.41
CA ALA A 416 -7.92 0.13 11.21
C ALA A 416 -9.14 0.19 10.29
N VAL A 417 -9.89 -0.90 10.12
CA VAL A 417 -11.12 -0.89 9.30
C VAL A 417 -12.15 0.10 9.86
N TYR A 418 -12.39 0.15 11.18
CA TYR A 418 -13.31 1.13 11.78
C TYR A 418 -12.93 2.57 11.46
N ARG A 419 -11.63 2.88 11.57
CA ARG A 419 -11.08 4.20 11.22
C ARG A 419 -11.21 4.49 9.72
N SER A 420 -10.85 3.52 8.88
CA SER A 420 -10.87 3.60 7.42
C SER A 420 -12.28 3.88 6.88
N MET A 421 -13.25 3.07 7.31
CA MET A 421 -14.61 3.13 6.79
C MET A 421 -15.37 4.39 7.23
N THR A 422 -14.88 5.10 8.25
CA THR A 422 -15.51 6.32 8.76
C THR A 422 -14.87 7.58 8.16
N PHE A 423 -13.54 7.67 8.10
CA PHE A 423 -12.85 8.85 7.58
C PHE A 423 -12.70 8.86 6.04
N SER A 424 -12.81 7.70 5.40
CA SER A 424 -12.78 7.53 3.94
C SER A 424 -14.03 6.82 3.45
N ALA A 425 -15.19 7.13 4.05
CA ALA A 425 -16.46 6.44 3.81
C ALA A 425 -16.93 6.49 2.35
N ASP A 426 -16.42 7.44 1.57
CA ASP A 426 -16.72 7.60 0.15
C ASP A 426 -15.81 6.80 -0.78
N GLU A 427 -14.85 6.05 -0.25
CA GLU A 427 -13.94 5.24 -1.07
C GLU A 427 -14.35 3.77 -1.16
N PHE A 428 -15.15 3.26 -0.21
CA PHE A 428 -15.35 1.83 -0.02
C PHE A 428 -16.82 1.40 -0.23
N ALA A 429 -16.98 0.21 -0.80
CA ALA A 429 -18.24 -0.46 -1.06
C ALA A 429 -18.70 -1.37 0.10
N GLY A 430 -17.81 -1.72 1.01
CA GLY A 430 -18.12 -2.53 2.18
C GLY A 430 -16.90 -2.85 3.03
N ALA A 431 -17.15 -3.22 4.29
CA ALA A 431 -16.13 -3.51 5.29
C ALA A 431 -16.40 -4.85 6.01
N ILE A 432 -15.36 -5.67 6.21
CA ILE A 432 -15.42 -6.88 7.03
C ILE A 432 -14.41 -6.79 8.17
N ILE A 433 -14.90 -6.89 9.40
CA ILE A 433 -14.10 -6.72 10.62
C ILE A 433 -14.05 -8.05 11.36
N TRP A 434 -12.84 -8.60 11.53
CA TRP A 434 -12.61 -9.87 12.22
C TRP A 434 -12.02 -9.61 13.60
N ALA A 435 -12.74 -9.98 14.66
CA ALA A 435 -12.27 -9.86 16.05
C ALA A 435 -11.65 -8.50 16.40
N GLY A 436 -12.14 -7.42 15.79
CA GLY A 436 -11.59 -6.08 15.94
C GLY A 436 -12.13 -5.34 17.16
N GLN A 437 -11.30 -4.52 17.77
CA GLN A 437 -11.71 -3.59 18.81
C GLN A 437 -12.10 -2.26 18.16
N ASN A 438 -13.24 -1.72 18.57
CA ASN A 438 -13.51 -0.32 18.32
C ASN A 438 -12.94 0.45 19.52
N PRO A 439 -11.82 1.18 19.40
CA PRO A 439 -11.20 1.85 20.53
C PRO A 439 -12.10 2.99 21.02
N GLY A 440 -13.02 2.67 21.93
CA GLY A 440 -14.07 3.59 22.38
C GLY A 440 -15.27 3.56 21.43
N ALA A 441 -16.49 3.73 21.94
CA ALA A 441 -17.68 3.87 21.10
C ALA A 441 -17.67 5.24 20.38
N VAL A 442 -16.77 5.44 19.41
CA VAL A 442 -16.37 6.79 18.98
C VAL A 442 -17.38 7.40 17.98
N PRO A 443 -17.71 8.71 18.10
CA PRO A 443 -18.58 9.52 17.23
C PRO A 443 -18.32 9.56 15.71
N TRP A 444 -17.59 8.60 15.15
CA TRP A 444 -17.23 8.56 13.73
C TRP A 444 -18.15 7.66 12.90
N LEU A 445 -18.81 6.68 13.53
CA LEU A 445 -19.69 5.73 12.84
C LEU A 445 -20.84 6.41 12.10
N GLU A 446 -21.23 7.63 12.48
CA GLU A 446 -22.18 8.46 11.72
C GLU A 446 -21.78 8.63 10.25
N SER A 447 -20.47 8.63 9.94
CA SER A 447 -19.93 8.75 8.59
C SER A 447 -20.11 7.48 7.73
N SER A 448 -20.32 6.31 8.34
CA SER A 448 -20.30 5.02 7.62
C SER A 448 -21.67 4.60 7.07
N ARG A 449 -22.63 5.53 6.89
CA ARG A 449 -24.01 5.23 6.44
C ARG A 449 -24.09 4.31 5.23
N TRP A 450 -23.17 4.49 4.30
CA TRP A 450 -23.16 3.79 3.01
C TRP A 450 -21.95 2.87 2.85
N VAL A 451 -21.31 2.52 3.97
CA VAL A 451 -20.33 1.44 4.01
C VAL A 451 -20.96 0.29 4.81
N PRO A 452 -21.66 -0.64 4.12
CA PRO A 452 -22.13 -1.87 4.74
C PRO A 452 -21.00 -2.52 5.55
N THR A 453 -21.33 -3.07 6.72
CA THR A 453 -20.31 -3.60 7.64
C THR A 453 -20.67 -5.00 8.13
N LEU A 454 -19.80 -5.97 7.92
CA LEU A 454 -19.90 -7.32 8.48
C LEU A 454 -18.89 -7.50 9.62
N LEU A 455 -19.39 -7.75 10.82
CA LEU A 455 -18.64 -8.02 12.04
C LEU A 455 -18.60 -9.53 12.27
N LEU A 456 -17.41 -10.09 12.42
CA LEU A 456 -17.18 -11.52 12.65
C LEU A 456 -16.45 -11.68 13.99
N HIS A 457 -17.11 -12.22 15.01
CA HIS A 457 -16.52 -12.27 16.36
C HIS A 457 -17.10 -13.42 17.20
N SER A 458 -16.29 -13.98 18.11
CA SER A 458 -16.72 -14.98 19.08
C SER A 458 -16.83 -14.44 20.50
N PRO A 459 -17.88 -14.81 21.27
CA PRO A 459 -17.93 -14.60 22.71
C PRO A 459 -16.84 -15.35 23.49
N ALA A 460 -16.18 -16.33 22.87
CA ALA A 460 -15.08 -17.10 23.46
C ALA A 460 -13.69 -16.53 23.11
N ASP A 461 -13.64 -15.38 22.43
CA ASP A 461 -12.40 -14.66 22.15
C ASP A 461 -11.69 -14.26 23.46
N GLU A 462 -10.47 -14.75 23.62
CA GLU A 462 -9.65 -14.57 24.81
C GLU A 462 -8.76 -13.31 24.77
N LEU A 463 -8.66 -12.62 23.62
CA LEU A 463 -7.79 -11.46 23.43
C LEU A 463 -8.58 -10.16 23.26
N VAL A 464 -9.62 -10.17 22.42
CA VAL A 464 -10.47 -8.99 22.18
C VAL A 464 -11.85 -9.25 22.77
N PRO A 465 -12.34 -8.42 23.71
CA PRO A 465 -13.67 -8.62 24.26
C PRO A 465 -14.76 -8.53 23.18
N TYR A 466 -15.57 -9.58 23.05
CA TYR A 466 -16.74 -9.62 22.17
C TYR A 466 -17.67 -8.41 22.32
N THR A 467 -17.71 -7.81 23.52
CA THR A 467 -18.47 -6.59 23.80
C THR A 467 -18.13 -5.41 22.88
N GLU A 468 -16.95 -5.38 22.27
CA GLU A 468 -16.57 -4.30 21.35
C GLU A 468 -17.31 -4.38 20.00
N SER A 469 -17.44 -5.57 19.42
CA SER A 469 -18.28 -5.75 18.23
C SER A 469 -19.77 -5.59 18.55
N LEU A 470 -20.20 -6.05 19.73
CA LEU A 470 -21.59 -5.86 20.17
C LEU A 470 -21.95 -4.38 20.31
N ARG A 471 -21.06 -3.55 20.89
CA ARG A 471 -21.27 -2.10 20.97
C ARG A 471 -21.38 -1.45 19.59
N THR A 472 -20.54 -1.87 18.64
CA THR A 472 -20.59 -1.33 17.28
C THR A 472 -21.87 -1.73 16.56
N HIS A 473 -22.27 -3.01 16.66
CA HIS A 473 -23.55 -3.50 16.15
C HIS A 473 -24.73 -2.67 16.70
N LEU A 474 -24.82 -2.50 18.03
CA LEU A 474 -25.89 -1.71 18.65
C LEU A 474 -25.89 -0.24 18.20
N ARG A 475 -24.71 0.36 17.97
CA ARG A 475 -24.61 1.74 17.49
C ARG A 475 -25.04 1.88 16.02
N LEU A 476 -24.66 0.93 15.17
CA LEU A 476 -25.09 0.92 13.76
C LEU A 476 -26.60 0.67 13.65
N ASP A 477 -27.15 -0.17 14.53
CA ASP A 477 -28.60 -0.38 14.66
C ASP A 477 -29.33 0.91 15.06
N GLU A 478 -28.85 1.62 16.08
CA GLU A 478 -29.39 2.93 16.51
C GLU A 478 -29.37 3.98 15.38
N LEU A 479 -28.31 3.96 14.56
CA LEU A 479 -28.16 4.85 13.39
C LEU A 479 -29.03 4.42 12.19
N GLY A 480 -29.54 3.19 12.20
CA GLY A 480 -30.28 2.57 11.10
C GLY A 480 -29.41 2.29 9.89
N TYR A 481 -28.17 1.85 10.09
CA TYR A 481 -27.19 1.61 9.03
C TYR A 481 -27.09 0.12 8.70
N GLU A 482 -26.86 -0.21 7.42
CA GLU A 482 -26.69 -1.60 6.98
C GLU A 482 -25.46 -2.24 7.61
N HIS A 483 -25.68 -3.30 8.37
CA HIS A 483 -24.62 -4.04 9.04
C HIS A 483 -25.09 -5.44 9.45
N GLU A 484 -24.12 -6.32 9.71
CA GLU A 484 -24.38 -7.67 10.17
C GLU A 484 -23.34 -8.06 11.23
N LEU A 485 -23.76 -8.61 12.36
CA LEU A 485 -22.92 -9.29 13.33
C LEU A 485 -23.13 -10.81 13.20
N ARG A 486 -22.09 -11.53 12.79
CA ARG A 486 -22.05 -13.00 12.83
C ARG A 486 -21.30 -13.46 14.08
N THR A 487 -22.07 -13.96 15.03
CA THR A 487 -21.55 -14.55 16.27
C THR A 487 -21.25 -16.02 16.05
N HIS A 488 -19.99 -16.43 16.15
CA HIS A 488 -19.59 -17.83 16.01
C HIS A 488 -18.88 -18.34 17.28
N GLY A 489 -18.66 -19.64 17.39
CA GLY A 489 -17.80 -20.22 18.43
C GLY A 489 -16.32 -20.17 18.04
N GLY A 490 -15.42 -20.33 19.01
CA GLY A 490 -13.98 -20.42 18.78
C GLY A 490 -13.16 -19.37 19.54
N ALA A 491 -11.85 -19.60 19.61
CA ALA A 491 -10.88 -18.66 20.17
C ALA A 491 -10.58 -17.49 19.20
N HIS A 492 -9.77 -16.53 19.61
CA HIS A 492 -9.42 -15.32 18.84
C HIS A 492 -8.97 -15.62 17.39
N GLU A 493 -8.21 -16.70 17.19
CA GLU A 493 -7.64 -17.08 15.89
C GLU A 493 -8.53 -18.05 15.09
N TYR A 494 -9.78 -18.28 15.51
CA TYR A 494 -10.64 -19.31 14.93
C TYR A 494 -10.83 -19.17 13.42
N GLN A 495 -11.11 -17.97 12.91
CA GLN A 495 -11.32 -17.79 11.46
C GLN A 495 -10.02 -17.89 10.66
N ALA A 496 -8.91 -17.41 11.23
CA ALA A 496 -7.59 -17.57 10.62
C ALA A 496 -7.19 -19.06 10.52
N VAL A 497 -7.45 -19.85 11.57
CA VAL A 497 -7.10 -21.27 11.63
C VAL A 497 -8.03 -22.13 10.77
N THR A 498 -9.29 -21.76 10.64
CA THR A 498 -10.25 -22.52 9.81
C THR A 498 -10.05 -22.27 8.31
N ASP A 499 -9.35 -21.20 7.92
CA ASP A 499 -8.97 -20.87 6.53
C ASP A 499 -10.18 -20.97 5.58
N ASP A 500 -11.32 -20.35 5.93
CA ASP A 500 -12.53 -20.31 5.11
C ASP A 500 -13.12 -18.90 5.01
N TYR A 501 -13.11 -18.38 3.78
CA TYR A 501 -13.47 -17.02 3.42
C TYR A 501 -14.61 -16.96 2.40
N ARG A 502 -15.30 -18.07 2.11
CA ARG A 502 -16.41 -18.11 1.13
C ARG A 502 -17.55 -17.16 1.49
N GLN A 503 -17.91 -17.14 2.76
CA GLN A 503 -18.94 -16.26 3.30
C GLN A 503 -18.60 -14.76 3.17
N PRO A 504 -17.41 -14.32 3.63
CA PRO A 504 -16.89 -12.98 3.35
C PRO A 504 -16.89 -12.61 1.86
N ALA A 505 -16.39 -13.51 1.00
CA ALA A 505 -16.30 -13.28 -0.44
C ALA A 505 -17.70 -13.05 -1.06
N GLY A 506 -18.68 -13.90 -0.71
CA GLY A 506 -20.05 -13.73 -1.13
C GLY A 506 -20.69 -12.44 -0.61
N TRP A 507 -20.33 -12.02 0.61
CA TRP A 507 -20.81 -10.76 1.18
C TRP A 507 -20.25 -9.55 0.43
N PHE A 508 -18.94 -9.50 0.14
CA PHE A 508 -18.39 -8.42 -0.70
C PHE A 508 -18.99 -8.41 -2.10
N ALA A 509 -19.20 -9.58 -2.70
CA ALA A 509 -19.80 -9.70 -4.03
C ALA A 509 -21.22 -9.13 -4.13
N ALA A 510 -21.94 -9.01 -3.02
CA ALA A 510 -23.28 -8.44 -2.97
C ALA A 510 -23.29 -6.90 -2.91
N HIS A 511 -22.14 -6.25 -2.71
CA HIS A 511 -22.07 -4.81 -2.46
C HIS A 511 -21.29 -4.06 -3.55
N VAL A 512 -21.79 -2.86 -3.86
CA VAL A 512 -21.18 -1.88 -4.75
C VAL A 512 -21.39 -0.51 -4.11
N ARG A 513 -20.39 0.36 -4.17
CA ARG A 513 -20.51 1.71 -3.59
C ARG A 513 -21.62 2.49 -4.32
N PRO A 514 -22.60 3.06 -3.60
CA PRO A 514 -23.67 3.83 -4.23
C PRO A 514 -23.25 5.28 -4.50
N VAL A 515 -24.03 5.97 -5.34
CA VAL A 515 -24.15 7.44 -5.26
C VAL A 515 -25.31 7.75 -4.31
N PRO A 516 -25.05 8.13 -3.05
CA PRO A 516 -26.09 8.14 -2.04
C PRO A 516 -26.97 9.39 -2.12
N PRO A 517 -28.30 9.28 -1.93
CA PRO A 517 -29.18 10.44 -1.84
C PRO A 517 -29.06 11.18 -0.50
N ARG A 518 -28.35 10.63 0.48
CA ARG A 518 -28.12 11.27 1.79
C ARG A 518 -26.66 11.10 2.19
N VAL A 519 -25.98 12.14 2.62
CA VAL A 519 -24.62 12.03 3.16
C VAL A 519 -24.62 12.52 4.59
N THR A 520 -24.23 11.64 5.51
CA THR A 520 -23.94 11.99 6.90
C THR A 520 -22.44 11.89 7.11
N TYR A 521 -21.82 12.88 7.73
CA TYR A 521 -20.39 12.86 8.01
C TYR A 521 -20.07 13.56 9.34
N ALA A 522 -19.30 12.88 10.19
CA ALA A 522 -18.73 13.43 11.41
C ALA A 522 -17.32 13.96 11.17
N ARG A 523 -17.14 15.27 11.31
CA ARG A 523 -15.87 15.97 11.16
C ARG A 523 -15.16 16.07 12.50
N VAL A 524 -13.93 15.57 12.59
CA VAL A 524 -13.06 15.64 13.78
C VAL A 524 -11.68 16.18 13.36
N PRO A 525 -11.42 17.50 13.51
CA PRO A 525 -10.16 18.11 13.10
C PRO A 525 -8.89 17.53 13.72
N GLU A 526 -8.98 16.96 14.93
CA GLU A 526 -7.85 16.34 15.63
C GLU A 526 -7.28 15.11 14.89
N GLU A 527 -8.06 14.48 14.03
CA GLU A 527 -7.62 13.28 13.29
C GLU A 527 -6.88 13.60 11.99
N ASP A 528 -6.86 14.87 11.59
CA ASP A 528 -6.05 15.31 10.45
C ASP A 528 -4.57 15.30 10.82
N ASP A 529 -3.71 14.97 9.85
CA ASP A 529 -2.27 15.14 9.97
C ASP A 529 -1.70 15.81 8.72
N PRO A 530 -1.67 17.16 8.68
CA PRO A 530 -1.19 17.90 7.53
C PRO A 530 0.27 17.63 7.16
N ARG A 531 1.09 17.10 8.09
CA ARG A 531 2.49 16.73 7.81
C ARG A 531 2.60 15.65 6.73
N PHE A 532 1.57 14.80 6.63
CA PHE A 532 1.47 13.73 5.64
C PHE A 532 0.35 13.98 4.63
N GLY A 533 -0.19 15.21 4.56
CA GLY A 533 -1.30 15.54 3.67
C GLY A 533 -2.63 14.85 4.03
N LEU A 534 -2.77 14.34 5.26
CA LEU A 534 -3.98 13.65 5.70
C LEU A 534 -5.00 14.68 6.20
N ARG A 535 -6.16 14.74 5.53
CA ARG A 535 -7.28 15.61 5.88
C ARG A 535 -8.59 14.89 5.66
N TRP A 536 -9.42 14.81 6.70
CA TRP A 536 -10.68 14.05 6.73
C TRP A 536 -11.88 14.97 6.68
N ASP A 537 -12.09 15.61 5.52
CA ASP A 537 -13.08 16.67 5.34
C ASP A 537 -14.03 16.44 4.15
N ARG A 538 -14.14 15.20 3.68
CA ARG A 538 -14.96 14.84 2.51
C ARG A 538 -15.74 13.56 2.69
N ALA A 539 -16.87 13.49 2.00
CA ALA A 539 -17.66 12.28 1.82
C ALA A 539 -18.58 12.43 0.61
N TYR A 540 -18.39 11.58 -0.40
CA TYR A 540 -19.24 11.46 -1.59
C TYR A 540 -19.28 12.78 -2.37
N TRP A 541 -20.44 13.44 -2.40
CA TRP A 541 -20.64 14.74 -3.03
C TRP A 541 -20.50 15.92 -2.05
N LEU A 542 -20.04 15.68 -0.82
CA LEU A 542 -19.61 16.69 0.16
C LEU A 542 -18.08 16.77 0.26
N SER A 543 -17.54 17.97 0.43
CA SER A 543 -16.10 18.21 0.63
C SER A 543 -15.83 19.53 1.37
N GLY A 544 -14.60 19.73 1.85
CA GLY A 544 -14.22 20.94 2.57
C GLY A 544 -15.05 21.16 3.83
N ILE A 545 -15.39 20.09 4.53
CA ILE A 545 -16.24 20.10 5.72
C ILE A 545 -15.42 20.62 6.91
N GLU A 546 -15.80 21.79 7.43
CA GLU A 546 -15.13 22.43 8.56
C GLU A 546 -16.00 22.41 9.81
N ALA A 547 -15.45 21.92 10.92
CA ALA A 547 -16.08 22.03 12.22
C ALA A 547 -15.89 23.45 12.79
N SER A 548 -16.83 23.91 13.61
CA SER A 548 -16.70 25.17 14.37
C SER A 548 -15.97 24.99 15.71
N GLY A 549 -15.63 23.75 16.07
CA GLY A 549 -14.89 23.37 17.27
C GLY A 549 -14.25 22.00 17.07
N ASP A 550 -14.13 21.21 18.14
CA ASP A 550 -13.41 19.93 18.11
C ASP A 550 -14.16 18.82 17.34
N ARG A 551 -15.46 19.00 17.13
CA ARG A 551 -16.30 18.10 16.35
C ARG A 551 -17.48 18.82 15.72
N GLY A 552 -17.86 18.39 14.52
CA GLY A 552 -19.16 18.69 13.93
C GLY A 552 -19.77 17.49 13.21
N VAL A 553 -21.07 17.53 12.96
CA VAL A 553 -21.79 16.57 12.11
C VAL A 553 -22.57 17.32 11.06
N VAL A 554 -22.44 16.90 9.81
CA VAL A 554 -23.23 17.35 8.67
C VAL A 554 -24.07 16.20 8.15
N ASP A 555 -25.35 16.44 7.88
CA ASP A 555 -26.28 15.49 7.30
C ASP A 555 -27.08 16.19 6.20
N VAL A 556 -26.86 15.78 4.94
CA VAL A 556 -27.49 16.41 3.77
C VAL A 556 -28.26 15.37 2.97
N VAL A 557 -29.52 15.65 2.67
CA VAL A 557 -30.37 14.83 1.79
C VAL A 557 -30.59 15.57 0.48
N SER A 558 -30.28 14.91 -0.65
CA SER A 558 -30.69 15.35 -1.98
C SER A 558 -31.96 14.64 -2.41
N PHE A 559 -33.02 15.41 -2.65
CA PHE A 559 -34.27 14.89 -3.24
C PHE A 559 -34.23 14.81 -4.77
N ALA A 560 -33.09 15.22 -5.36
CA ALA A 560 -32.83 15.10 -6.79
C ALA A 560 -32.23 13.74 -7.16
N LEU A 561 -31.80 12.95 -6.18
CA LEU A 561 -31.33 11.57 -6.36
C LEU A 561 -32.40 10.56 -5.96
N SER A 562 -32.45 9.44 -6.69
CA SER A 562 -33.19 8.24 -6.27
C SER A 562 -32.35 7.39 -5.30
N GLY A 563 -32.90 6.28 -4.81
CA GLY A 563 -32.12 5.31 -4.01
C GLY A 563 -32.23 5.49 -2.50
N HIS A 564 -33.32 6.10 -2.01
CA HIS A 564 -33.64 6.06 -0.60
C HIS A 564 -33.96 4.62 -0.17
N VAL A 565 -33.48 4.24 1.00
CA VAL A 565 -33.60 2.88 1.53
C VAL A 565 -34.48 2.86 2.78
N ASP A 566 -35.22 1.77 2.96
CA ASP A 566 -35.71 1.31 4.25
C ASP A 566 -34.72 0.32 4.85
N THR A 567 -34.82 0.09 6.15
CA THR A 567 -34.06 -0.95 6.85
C THR A 567 -34.97 -2.14 7.17
N LEU A 568 -34.41 -3.34 7.05
CA LEU A 568 -35.06 -4.58 7.45
C LEU A 568 -34.21 -5.30 8.50
N ASP A 569 -34.82 -5.65 9.63
CA ASP A 569 -34.18 -6.45 10.67
C ASP A 569 -33.84 -7.84 10.16
N VAL A 570 -32.61 -8.28 10.44
CA VAL A 570 -32.10 -9.59 10.09
C VAL A 570 -31.70 -10.30 11.38
N PHE A 571 -32.46 -11.34 11.77
CA PHE A 571 -32.08 -12.20 12.89
C PHE A 571 -32.30 -13.67 12.52
N VAL A 572 -31.21 -14.38 12.22
CA VAL A 572 -31.27 -15.75 11.68
C VAL A 572 -30.12 -16.60 12.20
N PRO A 573 -30.37 -17.75 12.85
CA PRO A 573 -29.33 -18.76 13.05
C PRO A 573 -29.04 -19.47 11.72
N GLU A 574 -27.77 -19.59 11.36
CA GLU A 574 -27.34 -20.14 10.07
C GLU A 574 -26.40 -21.34 10.26
N GLU A 575 -26.61 -22.37 9.44
CA GLU A 575 -25.67 -23.48 9.28
C GLU A 575 -24.75 -23.13 8.10
N GLY A 576 -23.48 -22.83 8.36
CA GLY A 576 -22.55 -22.43 7.30
C GLY A 576 -21.09 -22.66 7.67
N PRO A 577 -20.16 -22.63 6.70
CA PRO A 577 -18.75 -22.79 6.99
C PRO A 577 -18.17 -21.51 7.64
N PRO A 578 -17.15 -21.62 8.52
CA PRO A 578 -16.50 -22.84 8.97
C PRO A 578 -17.28 -23.59 10.08
N GLY A 579 -18.35 -22.99 10.60
CA GLY A 579 -19.25 -23.58 11.60
C GLY A 579 -20.50 -22.72 11.80
N PRO A 580 -21.49 -23.21 12.57
CA PRO A 580 -22.74 -22.50 12.80
C PRO A 580 -22.49 -21.13 13.45
N TYR A 581 -23.30 -20.15 13.06
CA TYR A 581 -23.23 -18.78 13.57
C TYR A 581 -24.62 -18.17 13.70
N LEU A 582 -24.74 -17.17 14.56
CA LEU A 582 -25.93 -16.33 14.67
C LEU A 582 -25.71 -15.05 13.86
N ARG A 583 -26.60 -14.76 12.92
CA ARG A 583 -26.66 -13.49 12.18
C ARG A 583 -27.65 -12.54 12.84
N ASP A 584 -27.21 -11.32 13.14
CA ASP A 584 -28.01 -10.23 13.70
C ASP A 584 -27.65 -8.89 13.03
N GLY A 585 -28.60 -8.01 12.71
CA GLY A 585 -28.32 -6.69 12.10
C GLY A 585 -29.43 -6.13 11.21
N LEU A 586 -29.06 -5.21 10.33
CA LEU A 586 -29.96 -4.50 9.42
C LEU A 586 -29.49 -4.65 7.97
N ALA A 587 -30.42 -4.94 7.06
CA ALA A 587 -30.18 -4.88 5.61
C ALA A 587 -30.89 -3.66 5.00
N TYR A 588 -30.28 -3.04 3.99
CA TYR A 588 -30.96 -2.00 3.22
C TYR A 588 -31.90 -2.62 2.18
N VAL A 589 -33.13 -2.13 2.16
CA VAL A 589 -34.14 -2.48 1.18
C VAL A 589 -34.47 -1.23 0.37
N PRO A 590 -34.23 -1.22 -0.96
CA PRO A 590 -34.60 -0.09 -1.79
C PRO A 590 -36.09 0.22 -1.66
N ARG A 591 -36.44 1.49 -1.44
CA ARG A 591 -37.84 1.93 -1.53
C ARG A 591 -38.30 1.88 -2.97
N ASP A 592 -39.60 1.60 -3.17
CA ASP A 592 -40.25 1.76 -4.47
C ASP A 592 -39.91 3.15 -5.06
N PRO A 593 -39.68 3.25 -6.38
CA PRO A 593 -39.11 4.46 -6.97
C PRO A 593 -40.02 5.67 -6.74
N GLN A 594 -39.59 6.58 -5.86
CA GLN A 594 -40.05 7.97 -5.85
C GLN A 594 -39.49 8.67 -7.11
N PRO A 595 -40.28 9.46 -7.84
CA PRO A 595 -39.74 10.24 -8.95
C PRO A 595 -38.73 11.27 -8.41
N ALA A 596 -37.45 11.03 -8.66
CA ALA A 596 -36.37 11.98 -8.39
C ALA A 596 -36.52 13.17 -9.36
N THR A 597 -37.22 14.22 -8.91
CA THR A 597 -37.45 15.44 -9.69
C THR A 597 -37.46 16.72 -8.86
N ASP A 598 -37.14 16.67 -7.57
CA ASP A 598 -37.14 17.86 -6.72
C ASP A 598 -35.73 18.40 -6.52
N ASN A 599 -35.50 19.62 -6.98
CA ASN A 599 -34.19 20.28 -6.96
C ASN A 599 -33.93 20.89 -5.57
N ARG A 600 -33.96 20.03 -4.55
CA ARG A 600 -34.02 20.39 -3.14
C ARG A 600 -32.97 19.63 -2.33
N LEU A 601 -32.32 20.36 -1.43
CA LEU A 601 -31.41 19.83 -0.42
C LEU A 601 -31.97 20.12 0.98
N GLU A 602 -32.10 19.09 1.80
CA GLU A 602 -32.27 19.25 3.26
C GLU A 602 -30.89 19.17 3.91
N ILE A 603 -30.53 20.15 4.73
CA ILE A 603 -29.22 20.31 5.35
C ILE A 603 -29.42 20.43 6.86
N LYS A 604 -28.86 19.47 7.58
CA LYS A 604 -28.78 19.46 9.03
C LYS A 604 -27.34 19.55 9.48
N THR A 605 -27.04 20.45 10.40
CA THR A 605 -25.69 20.54 10.97
C THR A 605 -25.69 20.81 12.46
N THR A 606 -24.72 20.21 13.14
CA THR A 606 -24.34 20.55 14.51
C THR A 606 -22.84 20.76 14.55
N GLY A 607 -22.37 21.93 14.97
CA GLY A 607 -20.94 22.24 15.10
C GLY A 607 -20.18 22.31 13.77
N ILE A 608 -20.85 22.64 12.65
CA ILE A 608 -20.25 22.80 11.32
C ILE A 608 -20.27 24.27 10.92
N SER A 609 -19.11 24.79 10.52
CA SER A 609 -18.97 26.18 10.08
C SER A 609 -19.12 26.33 8.56
N SER A 610 -18.61 25.36 7.79
CA SER A 610 -18.74 25.39 6.34
C SER A 610 -18.59 24.01 5.70
N PHE A 611 -19.11 23.87 4.47
CA PHE A 611 -18.86 22.71 3.60
C PHE A 611 -19.22 23.04 2.14
N THR A 612 -18.81 22.16 1.22
CA THR A 612 -19.09 22.23 -0.20
C THR A 612 -20.00 21.10 -0.63
N VAL A 613 -20.99 21.41 -1.48
CA VAL A 613 -21.85 20.44 -2.18
C VAL A 613 -21.51 20.44 -3.67
N ASP A 614 -21.13 19.29 -4.21
CA ASP A 614 -21.05 19.09 -5.67
C ASP A 614 -22.46 18.85 -6.23
N LEU A 615 -23.05 19.89 -6.84
CA LEU A 615 -24.43 19.84 -7.29
C LEU A 615 -24.67 18.74 -8.33
N VAL A 616 -23.73 18.52 -9.25
CA VAL A 616 -23.88 17.55 -10.35
C VAL A 616 -23.91 16.13 -9.79
N THR A 617 -22.99 15.81 -8.89
CA THR A 617 -22.90 14.48 -8.26
C THR A 617 -24.04 14.26 -7.26
N ALA A 618 -24.52 15.33 -6.62
CA ALA A 618 -25.74 15.32 -5.81
C ALA A 618 -27.04 15.31 -6.62
N GLY A 619 -26.99 15.21 -7.96
CA GLY A 619 -28.16 15.16 -8.85
C GLY A 619 -28.93 16.48 -9.03
N VAL A 620 -28.49 17.57 -8.40
CA VAL A 620 -29.14 18.88 -8.42
C VAL A 620 -28.83 19.59 -9.75
N ASP A 621 -29.84 20.04 -10.49
CA ASP A 621 -29.66 20.80 -11.73
C ASP A 621 -29.36 22.28 -11.41
N PRO A 622 -28.13 22.77 -11.65
CA PRO A 622 -27.76 24.16 -11.36
C PRO A 622 -28.44 25.18 -12.29
N ARG A 623 -29.20 24.73 -13.30
CA ARG A 623 -29.92 25.60 -14.26
C ARG A 623 -31.38 25.81 -13.89
N SER A 624 -31.85 25.14 -12.83
CA SER A 624 -33.21 25.27 -12.28
C SER A 624 -33.15 25.91 -10.89
N PRO A 625 -34.26 26.48 -10.38
CA PRO A 625 -34.29 26.94 -8.99
C PRO A 625 -33.90 25.82 -8.02
N ILE A 626 -33.10 26.14 -7.01
CA ILE A 626 -32.62 25.21 -5.98
C ILE A 626 -33.20 25.64 -4.64
N THR A 627 -33.80 24.70 -3.90
CA THR A 627 -34.29 24.95 -2.54
C THR A 627 -33.35 24.30 -1.52
N LEU A 628 -32.89 25.08 -0.55
CA LEU A 628 -32.14 24.63 0.61
C LEU A 628 -33.04 24.72 1.83
N GLU A 629 -33.25 23.61 2.52
CA GLU A 629 -33.93 23.55 3.82
C GLU A 629 -32.89 23.33 4.90
N LEU A 630 -32.61 24.36 5.70
CA LEU A 630 -31.54 24.36 6.68
C LEU A 630 -32.11 24.21 8.10
N ASP A 631 -31.59 23.24 8.83
CA ASP A 631 -31.77 23.05 10.27
C ASP A 631 -30.38 22.99 10.92
N VAL A 632 -29.90 24.16 11.34
CA VAL A 632 -28.49 24.38 11.74
C VAL A 632 -28.42 25.04 13.11
N ASP A 633 -27.45 24.66 13.92
CA ASP A 633 -27.22 25.21 15.26
C ASP A 633 -26.62 26.63 15.25
N ALA A 634 -25.89 26.97 14.18
CA ALA A 634 -25.37 28.30 13.91
C ALA A 634 -25.39 28.59 12.39
N PRO A 635 -25.27 29.87 11.96
CA PRO A 635 -25.17 30.19 10.54
C PRO A 635 -24.02 29.42 9.86
N VAL A 636 -24.35 28.65 8.82
CA VAL A 636 -23.41 27.79 8.10
C VAL A 636 -23.11 28.39 6.72
N THR A 637 -21.88 28.21 6.25
CA THR A 637 -21.46 28.60 4.89
C THR A 637 -21.44 27.38 3.97
N VAL A 638 -22.32 27.36 2.97
CA VAL A 638 -22.44 26.28 1.98
C VAL A 638 -21.92 26.75 0.63
N THR A 639 -20.87 26.10 0.12
CA THR A 639 -20.42 26.32 -1.25
C THR A 639 -21.15 25.36 -2.19
N LEU A 640 -21.96 25.90 -3.11
CA LEU A 640 -22.65 25.14 -4.13
C LEU A 640 -21.79 25.08 -5.40
N HIS A 641 -20.98 24.02 -5.51
CA HIS A 641 -20.07 23.82 -6.62
C HIS A 641 -20.84 23.53 -7.91
N GLY A 642 -20.45 24.20 -9.01
CA GLY A 642 -21.13 24.13 -10.30
C GLY A 642 -22.32 25.10 -10.46
N LEU A 643 -22.70 25.85 -9.41
CA LEU A 643 -23.74 26.87 -9.51
C LEU A 643 -23.22 28.14 -10.19
N GLY A 644 -23.83 28.51 -11.31
CA GLY A 644 -23.56 29.76 -12.01
C GLY A 644 -24.14 30.99 -11.29
N THR A 645 -24.09 32.14 -11.96
CA THR A 645 -24.63 33.40 -11.42
C THR A 645 -26.10 33.24 -11.03
N SER A 646 -26.41 33.46 -9.76
CA SER A 646 -27.72 33.20 -9.16
C SER A 646 -28.13 34.35 -8.23
N ARG A 647 -29.39 34.36 -7.81
CA ARG A 647 -29.91 35.29 -6.79
C ARG A 647 -30.79 34.54 -5.78
N VAL A 648 -30.83 35.04 -4.55
CA VAL A 648 -31.82 34.61 -3.55
C VAL A 648 -33.18 35.14 -3.99
N VAL A 649 -34.16 34.26 -4.15
CA VAL A 649 -35.55 34.61 -4.51
C VAL A 649 -36.54 34.40 -3.37
N ALA A 650 -36.16 33.61 -2.35
CA ALA A 650 -36.90 33.45 -1.10
C ALA A 650 -35.92 33.07 0.03
N GLY A 651 -36.27 33.43 1.27
CA GLY A 651 -35.46 33.19 2.47
C GLY A 651 -34.45 34.29 2.79
N GLU A 652 -33.86 34.22 3.99
CA GLU A 652 -32.79 35.10 4.44
C GLU A 652 -31.44 34.39 4.32
N ALA A 653 -30.63 34.81 3.35
CA ALA A 653 -29.28 34.31 3.14
C ALA A 653 -28.41 35.38 2.49
N THR A 654 -27.10 35.34 2.76
CA THR A 654 -26.12 36.05 1.93
C THR A 654 -25.69 35.14 0.80
N LEU A 655 -25.52 35.72 -0.40
CA LEU A 655 -25.04 35.01 -1.58
C LEU A 655 -23.84 35.76 -2.16
N ALA A 656 -22.72 35.07 -2.27
CA ALA A 656 -21.49 35.60 -2.86
C ALA A 656 -21.01 34.71 -4.02
N PRO A 657 -20.35 35.27 -5.04
CA PRO A 657 -19.69 34.46 -6.06
C PRO A 657 -18.51 33.68 -5.46
N GLY A 658 -18.39 32.40 -5.78
CA GLY A 658 -17.26 31.54 -5.45
C GLY A 658 -16.40 31.20 -6.67
N ARG A 659 -15.20 30.66 -6.46
CA ARG A 659 -14.23 30.36 -7.53
C ARG A 659 -14.76 29.37 -8.59
N CYS A 660 -15.55 28.38 -8.19
CA CYS A 660 -16.20 27.40 -9.07
C CYS A 660 -17.69 27.20 -8.70
N GLY A 661 -18.38 28.22 -8.17
CA GLY A 661 -19.76 28.06 -7.68
C GLY A 661 -20.33 29.33 -7.03
N ALA A 662 -21.34 29.16 -6.18
CA ALA A 662 -21.85 30.23 -5.33
C ALA A 662 -21.70 29.85 -3.85
N VAL A 663 -21.44 30.84 -3.01
CA VAL A 663 -21.30 30.68 -1.56
C VAL A 663 -22.54 31.26 -0.89
N VAL A 664 -23.23 30.43 -0.12
CA VAL A 664 -24.46 30.77 0.60
C VAL A 664 -24.17 30.73 2.09
N THR A 665 -24.42 31.82 2.83
CA THR A 665 -24.39 31.79 4.30
C THR A 665 -25.78 32.05 4.84
N ALA A 666 -26.30 31.13 5.64
CA ALA A 666 -27.65 31.18 6.19
C ALA A 666 -27.75 30.48 7.55
N GLY A 667 -28.67 30.93 8.40
CA GLY A 667 -29.13 30.18 9.57
C GLY A 667 -30.28 29.24 9.23
N SER A 668 -30.95 28.68 10.24
CA SER A 668 -32.09 27.78 10.02
C SER A 668 -33.25 28.46 9.28
N GLY A 669 -33.84 27.73 8.34
CA GLY A 669 -34.92 28.21 7.49
C GLY A 669 -34.84 27.66 6.07
N THR A 670 -35.69 28.17 5.19
CA THR A 670 -35.71 27.76 3.79
C THR A 670 -35.18 28.88 2.91
N VAL A 671 -34.22 28.56 2.04
CA VAL A 671 -33.61 29.49 1.07
C VAL A 671 -33.84 28.95 -0.33
N THR A 672 -34.37 29.77 -1.24
CA THR A 672 -34.50 29.40 -2.65
C THR A 672 -33.60 30.28 -3.50
N LEU A 673 -32.76 29.63 -4.30
CA LEU A 673 -31.85 30.26 -5.25
C LEU A 673 -32.40 30.07 -6.65
N ALA A 674 -32.37 31.12 -7.47
CA ALA A 674 -32.72 31.03 -8.89
C ALA A 674 -31.52 31.46 -9.75
N PRO A 675 -31.18 30.69 -10.81
CA PRO A 675 -30.19 31.09 -11.78
C PRO A 675 -30.60 32.41 -12.44
N THR A 676 -29.66 33.32 -12.58
CA THR A 676 -29.89 34.56 -13.33
C THR A 676 -29.74 34.26 -14.82
N ARG A 677 -30.83 34.39 -15.60
CA ARG A 677 -30.71 34.37 -17.06
C ARG A 677 -29.92 35.61 -17.50
N PRO A 678 -28.94 35.48 -18.41
CA PRO A 678 -28.30 36.64 -19.00
C PRO A 678 -29.37 37.52 -19.67
N ALA A 679 -29.34 38.82 -19.37
CA ALA A 679 -30.23 39.79 -19.99
C ALA A 679 -29.96 39.83 -21.50
N GLY A 680 -30.82 39.19 -22.31
CA GLY A 680 -30.71 39.18 -23.77
C GLY A 680 -31.19 37.92 -24.49
N ALA A 681 -31.43 36.80 -23.79
CA ALA A 681 -31.97 35.60 -24.45
C ALA A 681 -33.50 35.69 -24.61
N SER A 682 -33.96 36.30 -25.71
CA SER A 682 -35.36 36.23 -26.13
C SER A 682 -35.77 34.77 -26.37
N THR A 683 -36.93 34.38 -25.85
CA THR A 683 -37.62 33.15 -26.26
C THR A 683 -37.77 33.12 -27.79
N PRO A 684 -37.44 32.02 -28.49
CA PRO A 684 -37.77 31.92 -29.89
C PRO A 684 -39.29 31.86 -30.03
N PRO A 685 -39.88 32.45 -31.09
CA PRO A 685 -41.31 32.36 -31.32
C PRO A 685 -41.72 30.91 -31.55
N PRO A 686 -42.95 30.52 -31.18
CA PRO A 686 -43.42 29.15 -31.34
C PRO A 686 -43.48 28.81 -32.84
N GLY A 687 -42.63 27.88 -33.30
CA GLY A 687 -42.69 27.34 -34.67
C GLY A 687 -41.35 27.12 -35.41
N ALA A 688 -40.18 27.45 -34.83
CA ALA A 688 -38.92 27.20 -35.52
C ALA A 688 -38.46 25.72 -35.39
N ARG A 689 -38.38 25.02 -36.52
CA ARG A 689 -37.77 23.67 -36.63
C ARG A 689 -36.27 23.73 -36.32
N PRO A 690 -35.69 22.70 -35.67
CA PRO A 690 -34.25 22.66 -35.43
C PRO A 690 -33.49 22.37 -36.75
N LEU A 691 -32.46 23.18 -37.02
CA LEU A 691 -31.43 22.85 -38.02
C LEU A 691 -30.41 21.88 -37.40
N PRO A 692 -29.81 20.97 -38.20
CA PRO A 692 -28.90 19.96 -37.68
C PRO A 692 -27.56 20.57 -37.28
N ALA A 693 -27.04 20.16 -36.13
CA ALA A 693 -25.74 20.57 -35.62
C ALA A 693 -24.61 19.86 -36.38
N THR A 694 -23.81 20.61 -37.12
CA THR A 694 -22.46 20.23 -37.53
C THR A 694 -21.52 21.34 -37.09
N GLY A 695 -20.53 21.00 -36.25
CA GLY A 695 -19.41 21.89 -35.91
C GLY A 695 -19.15 21.99 -34.41
N GLY A 696 -18.20 21.18 -33.93
CA GLY A 696 -17.71 21.21 -32.57
C GLY A 696 -16.91 22.48 -32.28
N GLY A 697 -17.36 23.21 -31.26
CA GLY A 697 -16.61 24.28 -30.62
C GLY A 697 -17.09 24.39 -29.18
N LEU A 698 -16.28 23.92 -28.22
CA LEU A 698 -16.55 24.10 -26.80
C LEU A 698 -16.46 25.60 -26.47
N THR A 699 -17.50 26.13 -25.85
CA THR A 699 -17.52 27.53 -25.41
C THR A 699 -16.56 27.76 -24.24
N ALA A 700 -16.12 29.00 -24.01
CA ALA A 700 -15.26 29.36 -22.87
C ALA A 700 -15.83 28.97 -21.50
N ALA A 701 -17.17 28.96 -21.36
CA ALA A 701 -17.84 28.42 -20.18
C ALA A 701 -17.61 26.90 -20.04
N SER A 702 -17.72 26.15 -21.14
CA SER A 702 -17.45 24.70 -21.17
C SER A 702 -15.99 24.35 -20.82
N LEU A 703 -15.04 25.22 -21.17
CA LEU A 703 -13.63 25.09 -20.78
C LEU A 703 -13.38 25.38 -19.29
N LEU A 704 -14.09 26.34 -18.68
CA LEU A 704 -14.04 26.59 -17.24
C LEU A 704 -14.63 25.42 -16.44
N PHE A 705 -15.73 24.83 -16.92
CA PHE A 705 -16.34 23.63 -16.33
C PHE A 705 -15.41 22.42 -16.44
N LEU A 706 -14.70 22.22 -17.56
CA LEU A 706 -13.70 21.15 -17.71
C LEU A 706 -12.48 21.37 -16.79
N ALA A 707 -12.03 22.62 -16.63
CA ALA A 707 -10.90 22.96 -15.76
C ALA A 707 -11.23 22.76 -14.27
N CYS A 708 -12.44 23.11 -13.80
CA CYS A 708 -12.86 22.83 -12.42
C CYS A 708 -13.08 21.30 -12.19
N ALA A 709 -13.60 20.55 -13.18
CA ALA A 709 -13.79 19.10 -13.07
C ALA A 709 -12.48 18.28 -13.02
N MET A 710 -11.38 18.80 -13.58
CA MET A 710 -10.06 18.17 -13.48
C MET A 710 -9.33 18.51 -12.15
N SER A 711 -9.71 19.61 -11.48
CA SER A 711 -9.12 20.02 -10.20
C SER A 711 -9.54 19.14 -9.02
N THR A 712 -10.68 18.43 -9.12
CA THR A 712 -11.21 17.55 -8.07
C THR A 712 -10.69 16.11 -8.14
N ARG A 713 -9.93 15.76 -9.19
CA ARG A 713 -9.38 14.40 -9.42
C ARG A 713 -7.88 14.28 -9.18
N ARG A 714 -7.18 15.35 -8.80
CA ARG A 714 -5.75 15.29 -8.46
C ARG A 714 -5.58 15.43 -6.95
N PRO A 715 -4.87 14.52 -6.27
CA PRO A 715 -4.31 14.86 -4.97
C PRO A 715 -3.38 16.07 -5.14
N ALA A 716 -3.36 16.95 -4.14
CA ALA A 716 -2.45 18.08 -4.12
C ALA A 716 -1.00 17.57 -4.24
N ARG A 717 -0.28 17.98 -5.27
CA ARG A 717 1.18 17.82 -5.29
C ARG A 717 1.78 18.77 -4.28
N ALA A 718 2.80 18.32 -3.56
CA ALA A 718 3.52 19.07 -2.54
C ALA A 718 4.39 20.25 -3.07
N ASP A 719 4.30 20.59 -4.36
CA ASP A 719 5.22 21.55 -5.01
C ASP A 719 4.69 22.99 -5.16
N ASP A 720 3.53 23.33 -4.60
CA ASP A 720 3.04 24.72 -4.54
C ASP A 720 3.08 25.24 -3.09
N ALA A 721 4.28 25.42 -2.55
CA ALA A 721 4.61 26.27 -1.40
C ALA A 721 5.90 27.05 -1.65
#